data_AF-A0A091PVB4-F1
#
_entry.id   AF-A0A091PVB4-F1
#
_cell.length_a   1.000
_cell.length_b   1.000
_cell.length_c   1.000
_cell.angle_alpha   90.00
_cell.angle_beta   90.00
_cell.angle_gamma   90.00
#
_symmetry.space_group_name_H-M   'P 1'
#
loop_
_entity.id
_entity.type
_entity.pdbx_description
1 polymer ?
#
loop_
_entity_poly.entity_id
_entity_poly.type
_entity_poly.pdbx_seq_one_letter_code
_entity_poly.pdbx_strand_id
1 'polypeptide(L)'
;MHVFIDENGEIRSCYLKAGRQKEGNFRHQLSNCDCISNAQEIQFSSSSTTTSESQEPSSGDQAASALQQQLLLMVARRTLSESPRQPSQDPEDSSCSSAQWKLNRQFYRFIIFPGRWIKVWYDRLTLLALLDRTEDIKENVFAVLLVVLVSLLGFLTLNQGFCKDIWVLLFCLVMASCQYSLLKSVQPDPASPIHGHNKIITYSRPVYFCILCGLILLLDAGSKDANPPVYTMYGLKLFSPRSLQSARDHIIVFLYCFPAISLLGLFPQINTFCIYLLEQIDMLLFGGSAAAGFVSALYSISRSFVVLIVLYAFCFSAVKEPWDAQHIPALFSAFCGLLVALSYHLSRQSSDPSVLMSLIQCKYVPHYLRQQCEDSSADPLPEKMRESVKEILKSDLIVCTAAAVLSFAVSASTVFLSLRPFLSIVLFALAWTVGFVTHYVLPQLRKHHPWLWISHPILKSKEHQQREVRDAAHLMWFERLYVWLQCFEKYILYPAIILNALTIDAFSISKYKKLGTHCDIILITVAGMKLLRSSFCNPINQFVTLSFTVIFFRFDYRDISENFLLDFFMMSIVFHKASFIAPLWDLLQKLQFIMTYIAPWQIAWGSSFHVFAQLFAIPHILLKFIFLYSAMLFFQTLATSIFSTPLSPFLGSVIFIASYARPIKFWEKNYNTKRSDHSNTRLAIQIEKDAGNDDNNLNSIFYEHLTRSLQESLCGDLILGRWGNYNTGDCFILASDYLNAFVHLIEIGNGLVTFQLRGLEFRGTYCQQREVEAITEGDEDNEGCCCCKPGHLPHLLSCNAAFNLRWLTWEITRTQYILEGYSIIDNNAATMLQVFDLRRILIRYYIKSIIYFTVSSSKIFDWIKDESIQKVLQPYAKWHYIERDLAMFNINIDEDYVPCLQGITRASFCSVYLDWIQFCARKRVE
;
A
#
# COMPACT_ATOMS: atom_id res chain seq x y z
N MET A 1 -0.60 22.38 -31.66
CA MET A 1 0.56 23.20 -32.05
C MET A 1 0.52 24.42 -31.16
N HIS A 2 1.18 24.37 -30.00
CA HIS A 2 1.24 25.50 -29.06
C HIS A 2 2.64 26.10 -29.15
N VAL A 3 2.68 27.39 -29.46
CA VAL A 3 3.91 28.17 -29.55
C VAL A 3 3.85 29.17 -28.41
N PHE A 4 4.88 29.16 -27.56
CA PHE A 4 5.07 30.19 -26.55
C PHE A 4 6.18 31.13 -27.03
N ILE A 5 6.01 32.41 -26.72
CA ILE A 5 6.99 33.47 -26.96
C ILE A 5 7.43 33.91 -25.57
N ASP A 6 8.73 33.80 -25.30
CA ASP A 6 9.34 34.28 -24.07
C ASP A 6 9.44 35.82 -24.09
N GLU A 7 9.65 36.46 -22.94
CA GLU A 7 9.74 37.92 -22.75
C GLU A 7 10.82 38.58 -23.62
N ASN A 8 11.77 37.79 -24.15
CA ASN A 8 12.80 38.22 -25.09
C ASN A 8 12.46 38.02 -26.58
N GLY A 9 11.24 37.58 -26.91
CA GLY A 9 10.74 37.50 -28.29
C GLY A 9 11.22 36.30 -29.11
N GLU A 10 11.89 35.31 -28.51
CA GLU A 10 12.29 34.09 -29.21
C GLU A 10 11.17 33.04 -29.26
N ILE A 11 10.95 32.49 -30.46
CA ILE A 11 9.94 31.47 -30.75
C ILE A 11 10.58 30.08 -30.60
N ARG A 12 10.17 29.32 -29.59
CA ARG A 12 10.52 27.89 -29.50
C ARG A 12 9.30 27.03 -29.82
N SER A 13 9.37 26.27 -30.91
CA SER A 13 8.36 25.28 -31.29
C SER A 13 8.71 23.90 -30.74
N CYS A 14 7.94 23.40 -29.77
CA CYS A 14 8.04 21.99 -29.38
C CYS A 14 7.27 21.12 -30.38
N TYR A 15 7.98 20.42 -31.25
CA TYR A 15 7.47 19.23 -31.93
C TYR A 15 7.80 18.00 -31.08
N LEU A 16 6.78 17.36 -30.50
CA LEU A 16 6.88 15.97 -30.06
C LEU A 16 6.96 15.09 -31.32
N LYS A 17 8.18 14.86 -31.79
CA LYS A 17 8.47 13.88 -32.84
C LYS A 17 8.76 12.55 -32.14
N ALA A 18 7.78 11.66 -32.14
CA ALA A 18 8.00 10.25 -31.88
C ALA A 18 8.98 9.72 -32.93
N GLY A 19 10.24 9.52 -32.54
CA GLY A 19 11.29 9.02 -33.41
C GLY A 19 12.35 8.31 -32.58
N ARG A 20 12.42 6.99 -32.71
CA ARG A 20 13.57 6.17 -32.28
C ARG A 20 14.87 6.86 -32.67
N GLN A 21 15.70 7.22 -31.70
CA GLN A 21 17.12 7.47 -31.94
C GLN A 21 17.96 6.60 -31.02
N LYS A 22 18.71 5.71 -31.68
CA LYS A 22 19.87 4.99 -31.15
C LYS A 22 20.93 5.98 -30.70
N GLU A 23 21.69 5.52 -29.70
CA GLU A 23 22.94 6.05 -29.16
C GLU A 23 23.79 6.85 -30.16
N GLY A 24 24.23 8.03 -29.72
CA GLY A 24 25.26 8.83 -30.37
C GLY A 24 25.91 9.79 -29.37
N ASN A 25 27.17 9.53 -29.07
CA ASN A 25 28.06 10.31 -28.19
C ASN A 25 28.01 11.82 -28.48
N PHE A 26 27.76 12.64 -27.44
CA PHE A 26 28.05 14.08 -27.49
C PHE A 26 29.26 14.42 -26.62
N ARG A 27 30.32 14.85 -27.31
CA ARG A 27 31.54 15.46 -26.76
C ARG A 27 31.22 16.87 -26.28
N HIS A 28 31.66 17.19 -25.06
CA HIS A 28 31.73 18.55 -24.53
C HIS A 28 32.56 19.48 -25.43
N GLN A 29 32.05 20.69 -25.68
CA GLN A 29 32.88 21.83 -26.08
C GLN A 29 32.48 23.05 -25.24
N LEU A 30 33.42 23.46 -24.38
CA LEU A 30 33.41 24.71 -23.63
C LEU A 30 33.42 25.89 -24.60
N SER A 31 32.58 26.89 -24.32
CA SER A 31 32.71 28.24 -24.85
C SER A 31 32.54 29.23 -23.70
N ASN A 32 33.66 29.80 -23.26
CA ASN A 32 33.73 30.96 -22.38
C ASN A 32 32.89 32.11 -22.95
N CYS A 33 32.05 32.70 -22.11
CA CYS A 33 31.67 34.11 -22.24
C CYS A 33 31.50 34.67 -20.83
N ASP A 34 32.53 35.38 -20.37
CA ASP A 34 32.48 36.24 -19.20
C ASP A 34 31.53 37.41 -19.47
N CYS A 35 30.40 37.46 -18.77
CA CYS A 35 29.61 38.67 -18.60
C CYS A 35 29.16 38.78 -17.15
N ILE A 36 29.78 39.74 -16.47
CA ILE A 36 29.52 40.18 -15.11
C ILE A 36 28.07 40.66 -15.02
N SER A 37 27.22 39.95 -14.27
CA SER A 37 25.89 40.42 -13.89
C SER A 37 25.90 40.92 -12.44
N ASN A 38 26.04 42.23 -12.28
CA ASN A 38 25.59 42.94 -11.08
C ASN A 38 24.06 42.88 -11.04
N ALA A 39 23.49 41.97 -10.25
CA ALA A 39 22.07 41.99 -9.93
C ALA A 39 21.86 42.84 -8.68
N GLN A 40 21.37 44.07 -8.86
CA GLN A 40 20.71 44.81 -7.80
C GLN A 40 19.40 44.09 -7.47
N GLU A 41 19.27 43.64 -6.23
CA GLU A 41 18.04 43.15 -5.64
C GLU A 41 16.97 44.25 -5.71
N ILE A 42 15.93 44.04 -6.52
CA ILE A 42 14.67 44.79 -6.41
C ILE A 42 13.75 43.93 -5.55
N GLN A 43 13.68 44.31 -4.27
CA GLN A 43 12.70 43.81 -3.31
C GLN A 43 11.30 44.21 -3.76
N PHE A 44 10.44 43.23 -4.07
CA PHE A 44 8.99 43.45 -4.05
C PHE A 44 8.48 43.22 -2.63
N SER A 45 8.41 44.32 -1.88
CA SER A 45 7.69 44.43 -0.61
C SER A 45 6.18 44.48 -0.90
N SER A 46 5.44 43.40 -0.62
CA SER A 46 3.98 43.47 -0.55
C SER A 46 3.58 44.16 0.76
N SER A 47 3.28 45.45 0.65
CA SER A 47 2.79 46.29 1.74
C SER A 47 1.39 45.86 2.19
N SER A 48 1.31 45.48 3.45
CA SER A 48 0.09 45.39 4.26
C SER A 48 -0.57 46.78 4.37
N THR A 49 -1.70 47.00 3.71
CA THR A 49 -2.58 48.14 3.99
C THR A 49 -3.72 47.69 4.88
N THR A 50 -3.64 48.14 6.13
CA THR A 50 -4.70 48.26 7.11
C THR A 50 -5.86 49.08 6.57
N THR A 51 -7.08 48.54 6.58
CA THR A 51 -8.32 49.32 6.59
C THR A 51 -9.05 49.08 7.89
N SER A 52 -9.28 50.19 8.57
CA SER A 52 -9.93 50.43 9.85
C SER A 52 -11.40 49.99 9.90
N GLU A 53 -11.76 49.47 11.07
CA GLU A 53 -13.08 49.50 11.75
C GLU A 53 -14.29 50.00 10.95
N SER A 54 -15.21 49.08 10.67
CA SER A 54 -16.64 49.39 10.60
C SER A 54 -17.47 48.17 11.04
N GLN A 55 -17.99 48.28 12.27
CA GLN A 55 -19.22 47.69 12.81
C GLN A 55 -19.47 46.17 12.62
N GLU A 56 -19.35 45.46 13.75
CA GLU A 56 -19.92 44.13 13.99
C GLU A 56 -21.40 44.05 13.56
N PRO A 57 -21.82 42.99 12.84
CA PRO A 57 -23.13 42.43 12.99
C PRO A 57 -23.07 41.24 13.95
N SER A 58 -23.89 41.35 14.99
CA SER A 58 -24.29 40.34 15.97
C SER A 58 -24.10 38.87 15.54
N SER A 59 -23.30 38.16 16.33
CA SER A 59 -23.07 36.71 16.36
C SER A 59 -24.32 35.92 16.80
N GLY A 60 -25.42 36.03 16.05
CA GLY A 60 -26.70 35.34 16.34
C GLY A 60 -27.23 34.45 15.22
N ASP A 61 -26.97 34.76 13.95
CA ASP A 61 -27.77 34.21 12.85
C ASP A 61 -27.15 33.04 12.07
N GLN A 62 -25.85 32.78 12.18
CA GLN A 62 -25.24 31.63 11.48
C GLN A 62 -25.60 30.28 12.11
N ALA A 63 -25.68 30.20 13.45
CA ALA A 63 -26.13 28.99 14.15
C ALA A 63 -27.64 28.73 13.95
N ALA A 64 -28.44 29.79 13.85
CA ALA A 64 -29.87 29.68 13.53
C ALA A 64 -30.09 29.20 12.09
N SER A 65 -29.28 29.65 11.12
CA SER A 65 -29.38 29.20 9.72
C SER A 65 -29.02 27.71 9.54
N ALA A 66 -28.02 27.21 10.26
CA ALA A 66 -27.63 25.80 10.23
C ALA A 66 -28.70 24.91 10.89
N LEU A 67 -29.26 25.34 12.03
CA LEU A 67 -30.33 24.62 12.72
C LEU A 67 -31.63 24.65 11.91
N GLN A 68 -31.91 25.75 11.20
CA GLN A 68 -33.08 25.91 10.32
C GLN A 68 -32.93 25.12 9.01
N GLN A 69 -31.72 24.98 8.46
CA GLN A 69 -31.42 24.04 7.36
C GLN A 69 -31.50 22.58 7.80
N GLN A 70 -31.11 22.25 9.03
CA GLN A 70 -31.19 20.90 9.57
C GLN A 70 -32.63 20.52 9.95
N LEU A 71 -33.45 21.49 10.39
CA LEU A 71 -34.90 21.35 10.56
C LEU A 71 -35.63 21.27 9.23
N LEU A 72 -35.25 22.05 8.21
CA LEU A 72 -35.82 21.94 6.87
C LEU A 72 -35.49 20.58 6.23
N LEU A 73 -34.27 20.06 6.45
CA LEU A 73 -33.86 18.73 6.00
C LEU A 73 -34.51 17.60 6.81
N MET A 74 -34.78 17.78 8.11
CA MET A 74 -35.54 16.82 8.93
C MET A 74 -37.04 16.83 8.62
N VAL A 75 -37.64 17.99 8.33
CA VAL A 75 -39.04 18.13 7.91
C VAL A 75 -39.23 17.62 6.48
N ALA A 76 -38.25 17.83 5.59
CA ALA A 76 -38.21 17.23 4.25
C ALA A 76 -37.98 15.71 4.28
N ARG A 77 -37.25 15.18 5.28
CA ARG A 77 -37.07 13.71 5.45
C ARG A 77 -38.26 13.00 6.10
N ARG A 78 -39.11 13.69 6.86
CA ARG A 78 -40.31 13.09 7.48
C ARG A 78 -41.54 13.07 6.57
N THR A 79 -41.51 13.75 5.42
CA THR A 79 -42.65 13.88 4.51
C THR A 79 -42.49 13.13 3.18
N LEU A 80 -41.48 12.26 3.05
CA LEU A 80 -41.37 11.32 1.92
C LEU A 80 -41.42 9.86 2.38
N SER A 81 -42.60 9.46 2.83
CA SER A 81 -43.11 8.09 2.81
C SER A 81 -44.54 8.18 2.27
N GLU A 82 -44.70 7.75 1.01
CA GLU A 82 -45.96 7.43 0.33
C GLU A 82 -47.14 8.42 0.41
N SER A 83 -47.30 9.26 -0.61
CA SER A 83 -48.57 9.35 -1.38
C SER A 83 -48.37 10.15 -2.68
N PRO A 84 -48.94 9.71 -3.83
CA PRO A 84 -48.77 10.39 -5.11
C PRO A 84 -49.82 11.51 -5.26
N ARG A 85 -49.38 12.74 -5.54
CA ARG A 85 -50.25 13.80 -6.07
C ARG A 85 -49.83 14.15 -7.50
N GLN A 86 -50.76 13.95 -8.41
CA GLN A 86 -50.73 14.27 -9.84
C GLN A 86 -50.62 15.79 -10.10
N PRO A 87 -50.20 16.17 -11.32
CA PRO A 87 -49.94 17.56 -11.70
C PRO A 87 -51.24 18.34 -11.94
N SER A 88 -51.17 19.64 -11.66
CA SER A 88 -52.18 20.65 -11.91
C SER A 88 -52.53 20.82 -13.40
N GLN A 89 -53.81 20.70 -13.73
CA GLN A 89 -54.47 21.49 -14.78
C GLN A 89 -55.88 21.83 -14.29
N ASP A 90 -56.18 23.12 -14.16
CA ASP A 90 -57.54 23.67 -14.05
C ASP A 90 -58.23 23.66 -15.44
N PRO A 91 -59.56 23.84 -15.59
CA PRO A 91 -60.67 23.75 -14.62
C PRO A 91 -61.89 22.89 -15.10
N GLU A 92 -62.92 22.87 -14.24
CA GLU A 92 -64.37 22.63 -14.48
C GLU A 92 -64.99 21.22 -14.32
N ASP A 93 -65.71 21.12 -13.19
CA ASP A 93 -67.08 20.64 -12.99
C ASP A 93 -67.49 19.16 -13.15
N SER A 94 -67.80 18.60 -11.98
CA SER A 94 -69.05 17.89 -11.63
C SER A 94 -69.11 16.35 -11.71
N SER A 95 -69.44 15.80 -10.54
CA SER A 95 -70.25 14.61 -10.26
C SER A 95 -69.60 13.20 -10.28
N CYS A 96 -69.90 12.48 -9.19
CA CYS A 96 -69.48 11.13 -8.82
C CYS A 96 -69.84 10.04 -9.85
N SER A 97 -68.92 9.11 -10.11
CA SER A 97 -69.20 7.66 -10.06
C SER A 97 -67.91 6.83 -10.07
N SER A 98 -67.98 5.67 -9.43
CA SER A 98 -66.93 4.71 -9.09
C SER A 98 -66.15 4.11 -10.27
N ALA A 99 -64.81 4.16 -10.22
CA ALA A 99 -63.94 3.25 -10.96
C ALA A 99 -62.64 2.93 -10.19
N GLN A 100 -62.37 1.63 -10.02
CA GLN A 100 -61.22 1.04 -9.35
C GLN A 100 -59.87 1.57 -9.87
N TRP A 101 -59.01 2.04 -8.96
CA TRP A 101 -57.59 2.29 -9.25
C TRP A 101 -56.83 0.96 -9.38
N LYS A 102 -56.47 0.58 -10.62
CA LYS A 102 -55.54 -0.52 -10.90
C LYS A 102 -54.11 -0.09 -10.55
N LEU A 103 -53.55 -0.72 -9.52
CA LEU A 103 -52.12 -0.63 -9.18
C LEU A 103 -51.32 -1.36 -10.28
N ASN A 104 -50.56 -0.62 -11.10
CA ASN A 104 -49.70 -1.20 -12.14
C ASN A 104 -48.58 -2.04 -11.51
N ARG A 105 -48.86 -3.32 -11.23
CA ARG A 105 -47.83 -4.31 -10.86
C ARG A 105 -46.93 -4.56 -12.06
N GLN A 106 -45.66 -4.17 -12.00
CA GLN A 106 -44.66 -4.57 -12.98
C GLN A 106 -44.43 -6.09 -12.86
N PHE A 107 -44.46 -6.80 -13.99
CA PHE A 107 -44.19 -8.25 -14.04
C PHE A 107 -42.84 -8.50 -14.70
N TYR A 108 -42.03 -9.37 -14.11
CA TYR A 108 -40.75 -9.80 -14.67
C TYR A 108 -40.93 -11.14 -15.41
N ARG A 109 -40.29 -11.30 -16.57
CA ARG A 109 -40.28 -12.56 -17.33
C ARG A 109 -39.07 -13.38 -16.87
N PHE A 110 -39.30 -14.44 -16.11
CA PHE A 110 -38.25 -15.36 -15.66
C PHE A 110 -38.17 -16.56 -16.62
N ILE A 111 -37.02 -16.76 -17.27
CA ILE A 111 -36.81 -17.80 -18.27
C ILE A 111 -36.31 -19.06 -17.56
N ILE A 112 -37.06 -20.16 -17.64
CA ILE A 112 -36.70 -21.44 -16.97
C ILE A 112 -36.02 -22.39 -17.96
N PHE A 113 -36.46 -22.37 -19.23
CA PHE A 113 -35.87 -23.12 -20.33
C PHE A 113 -35.80 -22.22 -21.57
N PRO A 114 -34.87 -22.45 -22.53
CA PRO A 114 -34.88 -21.73 -23.79
C PRO A 114 -36.26 -21.89 -24.45
N GLY A 115 -37.01 -20.78 -24.56
CA GLY A 115 -38.36 -20.73 -25.14
C GLY A 115 -39.54 -20.81 -24.15
N ARG A 116 -39.33 -20.97 -22.84
CA ARG A 116 -40.42 -20.91 -21.83
C ARG A 116 -40.11 -19.91 -20.72
N TRP A 117 -41.02 -18.95 -20.52
CA TRP A 117 -40.94 -17.94 -19.48
C TRP A 117 -42.17 -17.94 -18.57
N ILE A 118 -41.96 -17.68 -17.28
CA ILE A 118 -43.00 -17.48 -16.27
C ILE A 118 -43.05 -15.99 -15.91
N LYS A 119 -44.26 -15.45 -15.74
CA LYS A 119 -44.47 -14.08 -15.27
C LYS A 119 -44.42 -14.05 -13.74
N VAL A 120 -43.44 -13.37 -13.17
CA VAL A 120 -43.24 -13.24 -11.72
C VAL A 120 -43.69 -11.85 -11.28
N TRP A 121 -44.66 -11.80 -10.36
CA TRP A 121 -45.28 -10.58 -9.85
C TRP A 121 -44.69 -10.22 -8.47
N TYR A 122 -43.48 -9.68 -8.46
CA TYR A 122 -42.80 -9.24 -7.25
C TYR A 122 -42.18 -7.86 -7.47
N ASP A 123 -42.06 -7.07 -6.39
CA ASP A 123 -41.29 -5.84 -6.40
C ASP A 123 -39.79 -6.17 -6.59
N ARG A 124 -39.05 -5.29 -7.28
CA ARG A 124 -37.68 -5.57 -7.77
C ARG A 124 -36.74 -5.96 -6.64
N LEU A 125 -36.85 -5.26 -5.51
CA LEU A 125 -36.03 -5.49 -4.32
C LEU A 125 -36.38 -6.81 -3.65
N THR A 126 -37.66 -7.17 -3.59
CA THR A 126 -38.11 -8.45 -3.03
C THR A 126 -37.70 -9.62 -3.92
N LEU A 127 -37.79 -9.46 -5.24
CA LEU A 127 -37.35 -10.47 -6.21
C LEU A 127 -35.84 -10.69 -6.15
N LEU A 128 -35.05 -9.61 -6.06
CA LEU A 128 -33.60 -9.66 -5.85
C LEU A 128 -33.20 -10.23 -4.48
N ALA A 129 -34.08 -10.20 -3.49
CA ALA A 129 -33.87 -10.83 -2.19
C ALA A 129 -34.27 -12.32 -2.17
N LEU A 130 -35.07 -12.78 -3.14
CA LEU A 130 -35.62 -14.14 -3.23
C LEU A 130 -34.86 -15.03 -4.22
N LEU A 131 -34.32 -14.43 -5.29
CA LEU A 131 -33.46 -15.12 -6.25
C LEU A 131 -32.01 -15.07 -5.80
N ASP A 132 -31.32 -16.21 -5.92
CA ASP A 132 -29.89 -16.26 -5.65
C ASP A 132 -29.15 -15.37 -6.66
N ARG A 133 -28.16 -14.62 -6.17
CA ARG A 133 -27.55 -13.52 -6.94
C ARG A 133 -26.41 -14.00 -7.85
N THR A 134 -26.12 -15.30 -7.82
CA THR A 134 -24.96 -15.94 -8.44
C THR A 134 -25.38 -16.81 -9.64
N GLU A 135 -25.00 -16.38 -10.84
CA GLU A 135 -25.23 -17.11 -12.09
C GLU A 135 -24.13 -18.17 -12.37
N ASP A 136 -23.06 -18.21 -11.56
CA ASP A 136 -21.89 -19.07 -11.80
C ASP A 136 -22.10 -20.52 -11.34
N ILE A 137 -22.14 -21.44 -12.31
CA ILE A 137 -22.29 -22.90 -12.07
C ILE A 137 -21.20 -23.43 -11.13
N LYS A 138 -19.98 -22.90 -11.22
CA LYS A 138 -18.84 -23.32 -10.38
C LYS A 138 -19.10 -23.04 -8.90
N GLU A 139 -19.69 -21.89 -8.58
CA GLU A 139 -20.01 -21.50 -7.21
C GLU A 139 -21.10 -22.41 -6.63
N ASN A 140 -22.10 -22.77 -7.45
CA ASN A 140 -23.16 -23.69 -7.05
C ASN A 140 -22.63 -25.11 -6.79
N VAL A 141 -21.77 -25.64 -7.66
CA VAL A 141 -21.11 -26.94 -7.45
C VAL A 141 -20.28 -26.93 -6.17
N PHE A 142 -19.53 -25.84 -5.93
CA PHE A 142 -18.74 -25.67 -4.72
C PHE A 142 -19.61 -25.60 -3.46
N ALA A 143 -20.73 -24.86 -3.49
CA ALA A 143 -21.67 -24.77 -2.38
C ALA A 143 -22.25 -26.14 -2.03
N VAL A 144 -22.70 -26.92 -3.02
CA VAL A 144 -23.23 -28.28 -2.81
C VAL A 144 -22.16 -29.20 -2.21
N LEU A 145 -20.94 -29.16 -2.74
CA LEU A 145 -19.83 -29.95 -2.20
C LEU A 145 -19.55 -29.60 -0.74
N LEU A 146 -19.63 -28.32 -0.38
CA LEU A 146 -19.43 -27.85 0.99
C LEU A 146 -20.56 -28.30 1.92
N VAL A 147 -21.82 -28.25 1.48
CA VAL A 147 -22.99 -28.77 2.23
C VAL A 147 -22.79 -30.25 2.57
N VAL A 148 -22.36 -31.05 1.58
CA VAL A 148 -22.08 -32.48 1.74
C VAL A 148 -20.92 -32.69 2.71
N LEU A 149 -19.84 -31.91 2.58
CA LEU A 149 -18.66 -32.03 3.44
C LEU A 149 -18.95 -31.68 4.91
N VAL A 150 -19.72 -30.61 5.16
CA VAL A 150 -20.17 -30.23 6.51
C VAL A 150 -21.00 -31.36 7.14
N SER A 151 -21.91 -31.94 6.35
CA SER A 151 -22.77 -33.04 6.82
C SER A 151 -21.97 -34.31 7.13
N LEU A 152 -21.04 -34.68 6.25
CA LEU A 152 -20.18 -35.85 6.40
C LEU A 152 -19.25 -35.72 7.62
N LEU A 153 -18.51 -34.62 7.72
CA LEU A 153 -17.58 -34.38 8.83
C LEU A 153 -18.31 -34.21 10.16
N GLY A 154 -19.48 -33.55 10.15
CA GLY A 154 -20.35 -33.45 11.32
C GLY A 154 -20.80 -34.81 11.82
N PHE A 155 -21.28 -35.68 10.92
CA PHE A 155 -21.66 -37.06 11.24
C PHE A 155 -20.49 -37.89 11.80
N LEU A 156 -19.33 -37.85 11.14
CA LEU A 156 -18.13 -38.56 11.61
C LEU A 156 -17.69 -38.11 13.01
N THR A 157 -17.74 -36.80 13.28
CA THR A 157 -17.36 -36.23 14.58
C THR A 157 -18.34 -36.66 15.69
N LEU A 158 -19.64 -36.72 15.39
CA LEU A 158 -20.66 -37.21 16.32
C LEU A 158 -20.50 -38.70 16.64
N ASN A 159 -20.19 -39.53 15.64
CA ASN A 159 -20.00 -40.97 15.85
C ASN A 159 -18.82 -41.34 16.75
N GLN A 160 -17.79 -40.48 16.81
CA GLN A 160 -16.65 -40.68 17.71
C GLN A 160 -17.00 -40.41 19.20
N GLY A 161 -18.19 -39.87 19.48
CA GLY A 161 -18.69 -39.71 20.85
C GLY A 161 -18.04 -38.57 21.67
N PHE A 162 -17.44 -37.57 21.01
CA PHE A 162 -16.81 -36.43 21.68
C PHE A 162 -17.82 -35.48 22.35
N CYS A 163 -19.02 -35.34 21.77
CA CYS A 163 -20.08 -34.47 22.28
C CYS A 163 -21.01 -35.29 23.19
N LYS A 164 -21.22 -34.86 24.43
CA LYS A 164 -22.16 -35.49 25.37
C LYS A 164 -23.24 -34.49 25.81
N ASP A 165 -24.47 -34.98 25.99
CA ASP A 165 -25.61 -34.24 26.54
C ASP A 165 -25.87 -32.89 25.83
N ILE A 166 -25.76 -31.77 26.57
CA ILE A 166 -26.03 -30.42 26.06
C ILE A 166 -25.05 -29.97 24.96
N TRP A 167 -23.84 -30.53 24.96
CA TRP A 167 -22.82 -30.20 23.96
C TRP A 167 -23.17 -30.73 22.57
N VAL A 168 -23.96 -31.82 22.49
CA VAL A 168 -24.49 -32.32 21.21
C VAL A 168 -25.45 -31.31 20.60
N LEU A 169 -26.33 -30.71 21.42
CA LEU A 169 -27.26 -29.68 20.95
C LEU A 169 -26.51 -28.46 20.42
N LEU A 170 -25.48 -28.00 21.16
CA LEU A 170 -24.65 -26.87 20.74
C LEU A 170 -23.91 -27.18 19.43
N PHE A 171 -23.34 -28.38 19.30
CA PHE A 171 -22.66 -28.81 18.07
C PHE A 171 -23.63 -28.87 16.88
N CYS A 172 -24.84 -29.40 17.08
CA CYS A 172 -25.89 -29.39 16.05
C CYS A 172 -26.32 -27.98 15.65
N LEU A 173 -26.36 -27.04 16.60
CA LEU A 173 -26.63 -25.63 16.32
C LEU A 173 -25.50 -25.00 15.49
N VAL A 174 -24.24 -25.31 15.79
CA VAL A 174 -23.08 -24.88 14.98
C VAL A 174 -23.19 -25.44 13.56
N MET A 175 -23.47 -26.74 13.40
CA MET A 175 -23.68 -27.36 12.08
C MET A 175 -24.82 -26.68 11.30
N ALA A 176 -25.97 -26.46 11.94
CA ALA A 176 -27.11 -25.80 11.33
C ALA A 176 -26.78 -24.36 10.91
N SER A 177 -26.03 -23.63 11.74
CA SER A 177 -25.59 -22.26 11.43
C SER A 177 -24.64 -22.20 10.21
N CYS A 178 -23.80 -23.22 10.03
CA CYS A 178 -22.92 -23.34 8.87
C CYS A 178 -23.70 -23.63 7.59
N GLN A 179 -24.69 -24.51 7.65
CA GLN A 179 -25.59 -24.81 6.53
C GLN A 179 -26.47 -23.60 6.16
N TYR A 180 -26.99 -22.89 7.17
CA TYR A 180 -27.80 -21.68 6.97
C TYR A 180 -27.00 -20.57 6.27
N SER A 181 -25.72 -20.41 6.62
CA SER A 181 -24.82 -19.44 5.99
C SER A 181 -24.72 -19.63 4.47
N LEU A 182 -24.83 -20.87 3.96
CA LEU A 182 -24.80 -21.16 2.52
C LEU A 182 -26.10 -20.85 1.81
N LEU A 183 -27.23 -20.87 2.52
CA LEU A 183 -28.56 -20.58 1.98
C LEU A 183 -28.85 -19.07 1.96
N LYS A 184 -28.38 -18.33 2.96
CA LYS A 184 -28.60 -16.89 3.06
C LYS A 184 -27.39 -16.20 3.66
N SER A 185 -26.86 -15.20 2.93
CA SER A 185 -25.77 -14.37 3.45
C SER A 185 -26.24 -13.60 4.69
N VAL A 186 -25.48 -13.68 5.77
CA VAL A 186 -25.73 -12.92 7.01
C VAL A 186 -25.50 -11.44 6.72
N GLN A 187 -26.53 -10.61 6.91
CA GLN A 187 -26.45 -9.14 6.78
C GLN A 187 -27.15 -8.49 7.98
N PRO A 188 -26.57 -7.44 8.60
CA PRO A 188 -25.25 -6.84 8.36
C PRO A 188 -24.10 -7.68 8.92
N ASP A 189 -22.95 -7.67 8.25
CA ASP A 189 -21.77 -8.44 8.67
C ASP A 189 -20.80 -7.56 9.49
N PRO A 190 -20.45 -7.93 10.74
CA PRO A 190 -19.50 -7.19 11.56
C PRO A 190 -18.07 -7.16 10.98
N ALA A 191 -17.71 -8.08 10.09
CA ALA A 191 -16.39 -8.14 9.46
C ALA A 191 -16.30 -7.36 8.12
N SER A 192 -17.39 -6.77 7.63
CA SER A 192 -17.41 -5.96 6.41
C SER A 192 -17.54 -4.46 6.72
N PRO A 193 -16.54 -3.62 6.40
CA PRO A 193 -16.60 -2.17 6.65
C PRO A 193 -17.55 -1.43 5.70
N ILE A 194 -17.99 -2.07 4.61
CA ILE A 194 -18.92 -1.50 3.64
C ILE A 194 -20.25 -2.23 3.78
N HIS A 195 -21.36 -1.50 3.74
CA HIS A 195 -22.74 -2.02 3.66
C HIS A 195 -23.03 -2.74 2.32
N GLY A 196 -22.07 -3.51 1.80
CA GLY A 196 -22.12 -4.21 0.52
C GLY A 196 -22.07 -5.72 0.69
N HIS A 197 -22.79 -6.44 -0.17
CA HIS A 197 -22.78 -7.90 -0.20
C HIS A 197 -21.40 -8.42 -0.66
N ASN A 198 -20.65 -9.06 0.23
CA ASN A 198 -19.42 -9.78 -0.11
C ASN A 198 -19.71 -11.28 -0.25
N LYS A 199 -19.58 -11.82 -1.47
CA LYS A 199 -19.92 -13.22 -1.79
C LYS A 199 -19.07 -14.24 -1.01
N ILE A 200 -17.80 -13.93 -0.74
CA ILE A 200 -16.85 -14.86 -0.11
C ILE A 200 -17.25 -15.20 1.34
N ILE A 201 -17.96 -14.28 2.01
CA ILE A 201 -18.27 -14.41 3.42
C ILE A 201 -19.28 -15.52 3.70
N THR A 202 -20.18 -15.77 2.75
CA THR A 202 -21.20 -16.84 2.76
C THR A 202 -20.56 -18.22 3.02
N TYR A 203 -19.36 -18.46 2.48
CA TYR A 203 -18.65 -19.73 2.57
C TYR A 203 -17.79 -19.87 3.84
N SER A 204 -17.51 -18.77 4.55
CA SER A 204 -16.53 -18.73 5.64
C SER A 204 -16.81 -19.73 6.75
N ARG A 205 -18.01 -19.67 7.33
CA ARG A 205 -18.42 -20.52 8.45
C ARG A 205 -18.29 -22.02 8.14
N PRO A 206 -18.90 -22.53 7.06
CA PRO A 206 -18.79 -23.95 6.73
C PRO A 206 -17.37 -24.42 6.37
N VAL A 207 -16.54 -23.59 5.71
CA VAL A 207 -15.13 -23.95 5.47
C VAL A 207 -14.36 -24.09 6.79
N TYR A 208 -14.48 -23.12 7.71
CA TYR A 208 -13.83 -23.21 9.02
C TYR A 208 -14.31 -24.42 9.82
N PHE A 209 -15.61 -24.71 9.80
CA PHE A 209 -16.17 -25.90 10.42
C PHE A 209 -15.54 -27.18 9.86
N CYS A 210 -15.43 -27.31 8.53
CA CYS A 210 -14.79 -28.46 7.90
C CYS A 210 -13.31 -28.60 8.30
N ILE A 211 -12.55 -27.50 8.35
CA ILE A 211 -11.14 -27.51 8.76
C ILE A 211 -11.01 -27.97 10.22
N LEU A 212 -11.81 -27.40 11.14
CA LEU A 212 -11.77 -27.73 12.57
C LEU A 212 -12.16 -29.19 12.81
N CYS A 213 -13.25 -29.67 12.22
CA CYS A 213 -13.68 -31.07 12.32
C CYS A 213 -12.64 -32.03 11.70
N GLY A 214 -12.09 -31.69 10.54
CA GLY A 214 -11.01 -32.47 9.92
C GLY A 214 -9.78 -32.57 10.83
N LEU A 215 -9.41 -31.47 11.50
CA LEU A 215 -8.26 -31.43 12.41
C LEU A 215 -8.52 -32.22 13.70
N ILE A 216 -9.74 -32.17 14.24
CA ILE A 216 -10.16 -33.01 15.38
C ILE A 216 -10.01 -34.49 15.04
N LEU A 217 -10.52 -34.91 13.88
CA LEU A 217 -10.43 -36.30 13.42
C LEU A 217 -8.99 -36.74 13.16
N LEU A 218 -8.16 -35.86 12.61
CA LEU A 218 -6.74 -36.12 12.37
C LEU A 218 -5.95 -36.28 13.68
N LEU A 219 -6.16 -35.38 14.64
CA LEU A 219 -5.51 -35.47 15.95
C LEU A 219 -5.96 -36.70 16.73
N ASP A 220 -7.24 -37.07 16.62
CA ASP A 220 -7.76 -38.29 17.22
C ASP A 220 -7.12 -39.54 16.61
N ALA A 221 -7.04 -39.61 15.28
CA ALA A 221 -6.36 -40.69 14.58
C ALA A 221 -4.88 -40.78 14.98
N GLY A 222 -4.18 -39.65 15.03
CA GLY A 222 -2.77 -39.59 15.47
C GLY A 222 -2.57 -39.98 16.94
N SER A 223 -3.57 -39.74 17.80
CA SER A 223 -3.51 -40.13 19.21
C SER A 223 -3.75 -41.62 19.46
N LYS A 224 -4.45 -42.30 18.53
CA LYS A 224 -4.78 -43.73 18.58
C LYS A 224 -3.69 -44.62 17.99
N ASP A 225 -2.70 -44.04 17.30
CA ASP A 225 -1.56 -44.79 16.78
C ASP A 225 -0.72 -45.35 17.94
N ALA A 226 -0.40 -46.65 17.86
CA ALA A 226 0.20 -47.41 18.96
C ALA A 226 1.70 -47.12 19.14
N ASN A 227 2.39 -46.66 18.08
CA ASN A 227 3.84 -46.41 18.08
C ASN A 227 4.20 -45.09 17.36
N PRO A 228 3.77 -43.91 17.84
CA PRO A 228 4.18 -42.66 17.22
C PRO A 228 5.69 -42.42 17.45
N PRO A 229 6.44 -41.91 16.47
CA PRO A 229 7.83 -41.53 16.67
C PRO A 229 7.89 -40.38 17.69
N VAL A 230 8.51 -40.65 18.85
CA VAL A 230 8.64 -39.66 19.93
C VAL A 230 9.87 -38.79 19.64
N TYR A 231 9.64 -37.61 19.06
CA TYR A 231 10.66 -36.59 18.89
C TYR A 231 10.76 -35.73 20.16
N THR A 232 11.93 -35.75 20.80
CA THR A 232 12.28 -34.88 21.93
C THR A 232 13.08 -33.69 21.43
N MET A 233 12.56 -32.48 21.62
CA MET A 233 13.24 -31.22 21.27
C MET A 233 13.15 -30.28 22.47
N TYR A 234 14.29 -29.76 22.94
CA TYR A 234 14.40 -28.97 24.18
C TYR A 234 13.74 -29.64 25.40
N GLY A 235 13.78 -30.98 25.47
CA GLY A 235 13.13 -31.76 26.52
C GLY A 235 11.60 -31.93 26.38
N LEU A 236 10.97 -31.28 25.41
CA LEU A 236 9.54 -31.42 25.11
C LEU A 236 9.29 -32.57 24.11
N LYS A 237 8.34 -33.46 24.45
CA LYS A 237 7.89 -34.56 23.59
C LYS A 237 6.74 -34.06 22.68
N LEU A 238 7.08 -33.47 21.53
CA LEU A 238 6.16 -32.74 20.65
C LEU A 238 4.98 -33.60 20.16
N PHE A 239 5.21 -34.88 19.82
CA PHE A 239 4.18 -35.78 19.30
C PHE A 239 3.81 -36.89 20.29
N SER A 240 3.65 -36.52 21.56
CA SER A 240 3.11 -37.48 22.55
C SER A 240 1.60 -37.66 22.36
N PRO A 241 1.05 -38.88 22.50
CA PRO A 241 -0.40 -39.12 22.43
C PRO A 241 -1.22 -38.20 23.35
N ARG A 242 -0.67 -37.87 24.53
CA ARG A 242 -1.28 -36.93 25.49
C ARG A 242 -1.34 -35.49 24.97
N SER A 243 -0.30 -35.03 24.28
CA SER A 243 -0.28 -33.69 23.68
C SER A 243 -1.29 -33.59 22.54
N LEU A 244 -1.38 -34.62 21.68
CA LEU A 244 -2.37 -34.68 20.60
C LEU A 244 -3.81 -34.70 21.13
N GLN A 245 -4.08 -35.47 22.20
CA GLN A 245 -5.37 -35.46 22.89
C GLN A 245 -5.70 -34.09 23.48
N SER A 246 -4.73 -33.46 24.16
CA SER A 246 -4.93 -32.11 24.70
C SER A 246 -5.23 -31.10 23.60
N ALA A 247 -4.50 -31.12 22.49
CA ALA A 247 -4.75 -30.24 21.35
C ALA A 247 -6.15 -30.47 20.74
N ARG A 248 -6.57 -31.74 20.60
CA ARG A 248 -7.91 -32.09 20.12
C ARG A 248 -8.99 -31.48 21.02
N ASP A 249 -8.84 -31.63 22.33
CA ASP A 249 -9.84 -31.15 23.30
C ASP A 249 -9.95 -29.62 23.30
N HIS A 250 -8.85 -28.88 23.14
CA HIS A 250 -8.86 -27.42 22.97
C HIS A 250 -9.59 -26.99 21.69
N ILE A 251 -9.43 -27.71 20.59
CA ILE A 251 -10.09 -27.41 19.32
C ILE A 251 -11.59 -27.69 19.40
N ILE A 252 -12.00 -28.73 20.14
CA ILE A 252 -13.42 -29.01 20.42
C ILE A 252 -14.04 -27.85 21.20
N VAL A 253 -13.38 -27.35 22.25
CA VAL A 253 -13.84 -26.17 23.01
C VAL A 253 -13.95 -24.95 22.09
N PHE A 254 -12.96 -24.72 21.25
CA PHE A 254 -12.97 -23.63 20.26
C PHE A 254 -14.17 -23.74 19.30
N LEU A 255 -14.50 -24.95 18.85
CA LEU A 255 -15.65 -25.21 17.99
C LEU A 255 -16.99 -24.91 18.69
N TYR A 256 -17.10 -25.16 20.00
CA TYR A 256 -18.29 -24.79 20.77
C TYR A 256 -18.45 -23.28 20.92
N CYS A 257 -17.34 -22.53 21.01
CA CYS A 257 -17.35 -21.07 21.05
C CYS A 257 -17.59 -20.42 19.66
N PHE A 258 -17.64 -21.22 18.59
CA PHE A 258 -17.74 -20.74 17.21
C PHE A 258 -18.89 -19.74 16.94
N PRO A 259 -20.11 -19.90 17.50
CA PRO A 259 -21.19 -18.92 17.32
C PRO A 259 -20.86 -17.55 17.92
N ALA A 260 -20.24 -17.51 19.10
CA ALA A 260 -19.85 -16.26 19.77
C ALA A 260 -18.68 -15.57 19.03
N ILE A 261 -17.69 -16.34 18.59
CA ILE A 261 -16.54 -15.83 17.82
C ILE A 261 -17.01 -15.24 16.48
N SER A 262 -17.96 -15.91 15.82
CA SER A 262 -18.57 -15.44 14.57
C SER A 262 -19.42 -14.16 14.77
N LEU A 263 -20.07 -14.02 15.93
CA LEU A 263 -20.85 -12.82 16.27
C LEU A 263 -19.94 -11.59 16.48
N LEU A 264 -18.79 -11.79 17.11
CA LEU A 264 -17.81 -10.72 17.37
C LEU A 264 -16.96 -10.36 16.14
N GLY A 265 -17.14 -11.03 15.00
CA GLY A 265 -16.36 -10.74 13.78
C GLY A 265 -14.88 -11.08 13.89
N LEU A 266 -14.50 -12.02 14.77
CA LEU A 266 -13.10 -12.41 15.02
C LEU A 266 -12.53 -13.37 13.95
N PHE A 267 -13.35 -13.85 13.02
CA PHE A 267 -12.88 -14.67 11.90
C PHE A 267 -12.62 -13.81 10.66
N PRO A 268 -11.42 -13.92 10.04
CA PRO A 268 -11.19 -13.33 8.73
C PRO A 268 -12.05 -14.01 7.65
N GLN A 269 -12.17 -13.37 6.50
CA GLN A 269 -12.63 -14.05 5.29
C GLN A 269 -11.69 -15.21 4.94
N ILE A 270 -12.19 -16.28 4.31
CA ILE A 270 -11.38 -17.48 4.00
C ILE A 270 -10.15 -17.11 3.17
N ASN A 271 -10.32 -16.24 2.17
CA ASN A 271 -9.20 -15.82 1.33
C ASN A 271 -8.11 -15.14 2.15
N THR A 272 -8.49 -14.19 2.99
CA THR A 272 -7.59 -13.47 3.91
C THR A 272 -6.89 -14.44 4.87
N PHE A 273 -7.61 -15.43 5.42
CA PHE A 273 -7.03 -16.46 6.28
C PHE A 273 -6.06 -17.38 5.56
N CYS A 274 -6.41 -17.84 4.35
CA CYS A 274 -5.55 -18.70 3.54
C CYS A 274 -4.27 -17.95 3.12
N ILE A 275 -4.38 -16.69 2.71
CA ILE A 275 -3.21 -15.85 2.40
C ILE A 275 -2.33 -15.73 3.63
N TYR A 276 -2.91 -15.37 4.78
CA TYR A 276 -2.17 -15.25 6.04
C TYR A 276 -1.48 -16.55 6.40
N LEU A 277 -2.17 -17.70 6.36
CA LEU A 277 -1.59 -18.99 6.72
C LEU A 277 -0.42 -19.38 5.80
N LEU A 278 -0.57 -19.19 4.48
CA LEU A 278 0.50 -19.46 3.52
C LEU A 278 1.68 -18.51 3.71
N GLU A 279 1.42 -17.21 3.85
CA GLU A 279 2.44 -16.20 4.11
C GLU A 279 3.23 -16.53 5.40
N GLN A 280 2.54 -16.90 6.47
CA GLN A 280 3.16 -17.31 7.73
C GLN A 280 4.00 -18.59 7.57
N ILE A 281 3.55 -19.58 6.80
CA ILE A 281 4.34 -20.79 6.55
C ILE A 281 5.63 -20.44 5.79
N ASP A 282 5.57 -19.61 4.73
CA ASP A 282 6.76 -19.25 3.95
C ASP A 282 7.75 -18.41 4.79
N MET A 283 7.26 -17.43 5.55
CA MET A 283 8.12 -16.59 6.40
C MET A 283 8.76 -17.40 7.55
N LEU A 284 7.99 -18.26 8.23
CA LEU A 284 8.47 -18.98 9.41
C LEU A 284 9.36 -20.17 9.08
N LEU A 285 9.04 -20.93 8.03
CA LEU A 285 9.82 -22.13 7.66
C LEU A 285 10.93 -21.81 6.69
N PHE A 286 10.67 -20.99 5.67
CA PHE A 286 11.59 -20.79 4.55
C PHE A 286 12.28 -19.43 4.55
N GLY A 287 11.93 -18.52 5.46
CA GLY A 287 12.47 -17.17 5.52
C GLY A 287 12.00 -16.30 4.37
N GLY A 288 10.79 -16.56 3.87
CA GLY A 288 10.17 -15.80 2.78
C GLY A 288 9.77 -14.37 3.12
N SER A 289 9.32 -13.68 2.08
CA SER A 289 8.78 -12.32 2.12
C SER A 289 7.25 -12.37 2.05
N ALA A 290 6.58 -11.23 2.30
CA ALA A 290 5.11 -11.17 2.25
C ALA A 290 4.56 -11.44 0.84
N ALA A 291 3.30 -11.87 0.76
CA ALA A 291 2.66 -12.17 -0.51
C ALA A 291 1.62 -11.11 -0.90
N ALA A 292 1.53 -10.79 -2.19
CA ALA A 292 0.58 -9.79 -2.69
C ALA A 292 -0.87 -10.32 -2.82
N GLY A 293 -1.07 -11.64 -2.78
CA GLY A 293 -2.37 -12.28 -2.90
C GLY A 293 -2.28 -13.81 -2.86
N PHE A 294 -3.42 -14.49 -3.01
CA PHE A 294 -3.52 -15.95 -2.85
C PHE A 294 -2.65 -16.75 -3.83
N VAL A 295 -2.72 -16.45 -5.12
CA VAL A 295 -1.92 -17.13 -6.15
C VAL A 295 -0.42 -16.88 -5.94
N SER A 296 -0.06 -15.67 -5.52
CA SER A 296 1.31 -15.27 -5.19
C SER A 296 1.85 -16.04 -3.97
N ALA A 297 1.05 -16.18 -2.91
CA ALA A 297 1.43 -16.93 -1.72
C ALA A 297 1.64 -18.43 -2.03
N LEU A 298 0.74 -19.03 -2.83
CA LEU A 298 0.87 -20.43 -3.26
C LEU A 298 2.11 -20.63 -4.13
N TYR A 299 2.37 -19.71 -5.06
CA TYR A 299 3.56 -19.74 -5.91
C TYR A 299 4.85 -19.67 -5.08
N SER A 300 4.95 -18.74 -4.13
CA SER A 300 6.14 -18.57 -3.28
C SER A 300 6.47 -19.84 -2.50
N ILE A 301 5.48 -20.46 -1.84
CA ILE A 301 5.68 -21.73 -1.11
C ILE A 301 6.10 -22.86 -2.05
N SER A 302 5.42 -22.99 -3.20
CA SER A 302 5.71 -24.07 -4.15
C SER A 302 7.16 -24.03 -4.61
N ARG A 303 7.69 -22.82 -4.87
CA ARG A 303 9.08 -22.58 -5.23
C ARG A 303 10.04 -22.96 -4.09
N SER A 304 9.77 -22.51 -2.87
CA SER A 304 10.57 -22.86 -1.68
C SER A 304 10.62 -24.38 -1.46
N PHE A 305 9.50 -25.08 -1.70
CA PHE A 305 9.42 -26.52 -1.56
C PHE A 305 10.21 -27.28 -2.63
N VAL A 306 10.23 -26.80 -3.89
CA VAL A 306 11.06 -27.37 -4.95
C VAL A 306 12.55 -27.27 -4.59
N VAL A 307 12.98 -26.11 -4.10
CA VAL A 307 14.37 -25.91 -3.65
C VAL A 307 14.71 -26.84 -2.48
N LEU A 308 13.79 -27.00 -1.52
CA LEU A 308 13.96 -27.92 -0.39
C LEU A 308 14.19 -29.37 -0.87
N ILE A 309 13.41 -29.87 -1.83
CA ILE A 309 13.56 -31.23 -2.36
C ILE A 309 14.95 -31.42 -2.99
N VAL A 310 15.39 -30.46 -3.80
CA VAL A 310 16.71 -30.51 -4.44
C VAL A 310 17.81 -30.56 -3.39
N LEU A 311 17.79 -29.62 -2.43
CA LEU A 311 18.79 -29.55 -1.37
C LEU A 311 18.78 -30.78 -0.46
N TYR A 312 17.59 -31.31 -0.14
CA TYR A 312 17.42 -32.52 0.64
C TYR A 312 18.10 -33.73 -0.01
N ALA A 313 18.01 -33.89 -1.34
CA ALA A 313 18.65 -34.99 -2.04
C ALA A 313 20.19 -34.98 -1.91
N PHE A 314 20.80 -33.80 -2.02
CA PHE A 314 22.25 -33.64 -1.83
C PHE A 314 22.66 -33.86 -0.37
N CYS A 315 21.93 -33.29 0.58
CA CYS A 315 22.22 -33.43 2.01
C CYS A 315 22.07 -34.89 2.46
N PHE A 316 21.01 -35.58 2.03
CA PHE A 316 20.79 -36.99 2.33
C PHE A 316 21.89 -37.90 1.78
N SER A 317 22.31 -37.66 0.54
CA SER A 317 23.39 -38.45 -0.07
C SER A 317 24.73 -38.26 0.66
N ALA A 318 24.97 -37.06 1.21
CA ALA A 318 26.18 -36.78 1.96
C ALA A 318 26.13 -37.41 3.38
N VAL A 319 25.03 -37.23 4.11
CA VAL A 319 24.91 -37.62 5.54
C VAL A 319 24.63 -39.12 5.73
N LYS A 320 24.33 -39.86 4.65
CA LYS A 320 24.07 -41.30 4.69
C LYS A 320 25.23 -42.09 5.32
N GLU A 321 26.46 -41.71 5.01
CA GLU A 321 27.68 -42.36 5.51
C GLU A 321 28.38 -41.47 6.54
N PRO A 322 28.89 -42.05 7.66
CA PRO A 322 29.65 -41.30 8.64
C PRO A 322 30.98 -40.82 8.03
N TRP A 323 31.29 -39.53 8.16
CA TRP A 323 32.54 -38.96 7.64
C TRP A 323 33.49 -38.46 8.76
N ASP A 324 34.79 -38.47 8.47
CA ASP A 324 35.85 -38.05 9.40
C ASP A 324 36.14 -36.55 9.38
N ALA A 325 36.72 -36.03 10.46
CA ALA A 325 37.01 -34.60 10.60
C ALA A 325 38.04 -34.07 9.59
N GLN A 326 38.85 -34.96 9.02
CA GLN A 326 39.90 -34.61 8.04
C GLN A 326 39.40 -34.61 6.58
N HIS A 327 38.25 -35.26 6.29
CA HIS A 327 37.70 -35.37 4.95
C HIS A 327 36.20 -35.07 4.94
N ILE A 328 35.84 -33.86 4.51
CA ILE A 328 34.45 -33.50 4.27
C ILE A 328 34.05 -34.04 2.89
N PRO A 329 32.95 -34.82 2.77
CA PRO A 329 32.50 -35.33 1.48
C PRO A 329 32.15 -34.21 0.51
N ALA A 330 32.61 -34.36 -0.73
CA ALA A 330 32.37 -33.37 -1.78
C ALA A 330 30.87 -33.08 -2.00
N LEU A 331 29.99 -34.07 -1.80
CA LEU A 331 28.54 -33.89 -1.87
C LEU A 331 27.99 -32.93 -0.81
N PHE A 332 28.58 -32.91 0.39
CA PHE A 332 28.21 -31.96 1.43
C PHE A 332 28.68 -30.53 1.09
N SER A 333 29.88 -30.39 0.55
CA SER A 333 30.35 -29.10 0.06
C SER A 333 29.51 -28.60 -1.12
N ALA A 334 29.06 -29.50 -2.00
CA ALA A 334 28.11 -29.17 -3.07
C ALA A 334 26.74 -28.74 -2.52
N PHE A 335 26.24 -29.41 -1.48
CA PHE A 335 25.06 -28.98 -0.75
C PHE A 335 25.21 -27.57 -0.17
N CYS A 336 26.33 -27.26 0.51
CA CYS A 336 26.60 -25.92 1.04
C CYS A 336 26.64 -24.84 -0.06
N GLY A 337 27.28 -25.15 -1.20
CA GLY A 337 27.33 -24.25 -2.35
C GLY A 337 25.96 -23.97 -2.95
N LEU A 338 25.18 -25.03 -3.20
CA LEU A 338 23.81 -24.90 -3.71
C LEU A 338 22.88 -24.22 -2.71
N LEU A 339 23.05 -24.46 -1.41
CA LEU A 339 22.25 -23.84 -0.36
C LEU A 339 22.39 -22.31 -0.39
N VAL A 340 23.63 -21.79 -0.39
CA VAL A 340 23.87 -20.34 -0.45
C VAL A 340 23.36 -19.75 -1.75
N ALA A 341 23.63 -20.39 -2.89
CA ALA A 341 23.22 -19.90 -4.20
C ALA A 341 21.69 -19.89 -4.38
N LEU A 342 21.00 -20.97 -4.02
CA LEU A 342 19.55 -21.06 -4.15
C LEU A 342 18.84 -20.15 -3.14
N SER A 343 19.34 -20.02 -1.90
CA SER A 343 18.80 -19.04 -0.95
C SER A 343 18.99 -17.60 -1.42
N TYR A 344 20.13 -17.27 -2.05
CA TYR A 344 20.34 -15.96 -2.67
C TYR A 344 19.32 -15.71 -3.78
N HIS A 345 19.14 -16.67 -4.68
CA HIS A 345 18.16 -16.55 -5.77
C HIS A 345 16.73 -16.40 -5.26
N LEU A 346 16.32 -17.21 -4.28
CA LEU A 346 15.00 -17.11 -3.64
C LEU A 346 14.77 -15.77 -2.94
N SER A 347 15.83 -15.10 -2.47
CA SER A 347 15.73 -13.77 -1.84
C SER A 347 15.51 -12.63 -2.84
N ARG A 348 15.87 -12.80 -4.12
CA ARG A 348 15.76 -11.76 -5.17
C ARG A 348 14.49 -11.86 -6.02
N GLN A 349 13.86 -13.03 -6.04
CA GLN A 349 12.64 -13.23 -6.81
C GLN A 349 11.39 -12.71 -6.10
N SER A 350 10.54 -12.00 -6.84
CA SER A 350 9.25 -11.51 -6.35
C SER A 350 8.27 -12.63 -6.03
N SER A 351 7.34 -12.34 -5.12
CA SER A 351 6.20 -13.21 -4.81
C SER A 351 5.16 -13.23 -5.95
N ASP A 352 5.06 -12.19 -6.77
CA ASP A 352 4.11 -12.12 -7.88
C ASP A 352 4.64 -12.85 -9.13
N PRO A 353 3.97 -13.92 -9.62
CA PRO A 353 4.38 -14.64 -10.82
C PRO A 353 4.03 -13.92 -12.13
N SER A 354 3.21 -12.87 -12.11
CA SER A 354 2.67 -12.23 -13.32
C SER A 354 3.75 -11.78 -14.31
N VAL A 355 4.77 -11.07 -13.83
CA VAL A 355 5.87 -10.52 -14.64
C VAL A 355 6.74 -11.64 -15.22
N LEU A 356 7.08 -12.65 -14.41
CA LEU A 356 7.86 -13.79 -14.88
C LEU A 356 7.09 -14.64 -15.89
N MET A 357 5.79 -14.83 -15.66
CA MET A 357 4.94 -15.55 -16.60
C MET A 357 4.80 -14.80 -17.93
N SER A 358 4.71 -13.46 -17.89
CA SER A 358 4.72 -12.64 -19.12
C SER A 358 6.02 -12.79 -19.92
N LEU A 359 7.18 -12.87 -19.25
CA LEU A 359 8.47 -13.14 -19.88
C LEU A 359 8.49 -14.48 -20.62
N ILE A 360 7.97 -15.52 -19.97
CA ILE A 360 7.88 -16.88 -20.52
C ILE A 360 6.90 -16.88 -21.70
N GLN A 361 5.70 -16.34 -21.53
CA GLN A 361 4.67 -16.28 -22.56
C GLN A 361 5.15 -15.55 -23.81
N CYS A 362 5.84 -14.40 -23.67
CA CYS A 362 6.40 -13.70 -24.83
C CYS A 362 7.52 -14.47 -25.54
N LYS A 363 8.23 -15.38 -24.86
CA LYS A 363 9.27 -16.21 -25.48
C LYS A 363 8.68 -17.42 -26.21
N TYR A 364 7.63 -18.03 -25.68
CA TYR A 364 7.01 -19.24 -26.25
C TYR A 364 5.84 -18.94 -27.21
N VAL A 365 5.15 -17.80 -27.06
CA VAL A 365 3.99 -17.40 -27.89
C VAL A 365 4.14 -15.94 -28.37
N PRO A 366 5.07 -15.65 -29.30
CA PRO A 366 5.37 -14.29 -29.73
C PRO A 366 4.25 -13.61 -30.54
N HIS A 367 3.40 -14.38 -31.23
CA HIS A 367 2.45 -13.84 -32.20
C HIS A 367 1.15 -13.30 -31.57
N TYR A 368 0.67 -13.89 -30.47
CA TYR A 368 -0.63 -13.52 -29.86
C TYR A 368 -0.49 -12.35 -28.86
N LEU A 369 0.63 -12.30 -28.10
CA LEU A 369 0.86 -11.23 -27.13
C LEU A 369 1.34 -9.91 -27.74
N ARG A 370 1.98 -9.93 -28.92
CA ARG A 370 2.45 -8.69 -29.57
C ARG A 370 1.30 -7.77 -29.95
N GLN A 371 0.17 -8.35 -30.34
CA GLN A 371 -1.06 -7.63 -30.67
C GLN A 371 -1.70 -7.02 -29.41
N GLN A 372 -1.74 -7.77 -28.31
CA GLN A 372 -2.24 -7.29 -27.01
C GLN A 372 -1.33 -6.24 -26.34
N CYS A 373 -0.02 -6.26 -26.64
CA CYS A 373 0.97 -5.28 -26.18
C CYS A 373 0.94 -3.98 -27.02
N GLU A 374 0.69 -4.07 -28.33
CA GLU A 374 0.55 -2.90 -29.21
C GLU A 374 -0.75 -2.12 -28.91
N ASP A 375 -1.82 -2.79 -28.49
CA ASP A 375 -3.05 -2.14 -27.98
C ASP A 375 -2.85 -1.43 -26.62
N SER A 376 -1.77 -1.78 -25.89
CA SER A 376 -1.37 -1.21 -24.59
C SER A 376 -0.32 -0.08 -24.71
N SER A 377 0.02 0.36 -25.92
CA SER A 377 1.19 1.19 -26.28
C SER A 377 1.29 2.61 -25.67
N ALA A 378 0.52 2.93 -24.62
CA ALA A 378 0.66 4.18 -23.86
C ALA A 378 1.59 4.07 -22.64
N ASP A 379 1.73 2.89 -22.00
CA ASP A 379 2.46 2.77 -20.73
C ASP A 379 3.77 1.97 -20.87
N PRO A 380 4.95 2.59 -20.67
CA PRO A 380 6.26 1.92 -20.80
C PRO A 380 6.61 1.01 -19.59
N LEU A 381 5.83 1.08 -18.51
CA LEU A 381 6.14 0.39 -17.25
C LEU A 381 6.23 -1.15 -17.38
N PRO A 382 5.29 -1.85 -18.05
CA PRO A 382 5.37 -3.32 -18.17
C PRO A 382 6.63 -3.79 -18.90
N GLU A 383 7.07 -3.04 -19.92
CA GLU A 383 8.32 -3.33 -20.64
C GLU A 383 9.54 -3.10 -19.74
N LYS A 384 9.59 -1.98 -19.00
CA LYS A 384 10.66 -1.71 -18.02
C LYS A 384 10.75 -2.82 -16.95
N MET A 385 9.62 -3.23 -16.37
CA MET A 385 9.58 -4.31 -15.37
C MET A 385 10.10 -5.63 -15.95
N ARG A 386 9.71 -5.93 -17.19
CA ARG A 386 10.15 -7.13 -17.91
C ARG A 386 11.66 -7.13 -18.15
N GLU A 387 12.23 -5.99 -18.54
CA GLU A 387 13.67 -5.83 -18.71
C GLU A 387 14.42 -5.93 -17.38
N SER A 388 13.92 -5.31 -16.31
CA SER A 388 14.48 -5.42 -14.97
C SER A 388 14.55 -6.87 -14.49
N VAL A 389 13.47 -7.65 -14.64
CA VAL A 389 13.48 -9.08 -14.25
C VAL A 389 14.47 -9.88 -15.10
N LYS A 390 14.62 -9.57 -16.39
CA LYS A 390 15.61 -10.22 -17.26
C LYS A 390 17.04 -9.93 -16.81
N GLU A 391 17.35 -8.68 -16.45
CA GLU A 391 18.68 -8.31 -15.94
C GLU A 391 18.95 -8.90 -14.54
N ILE A 392 17.93 -8.99 -13.67
CA ILE A 392 18.03 -9.69 -12.39
C ILE A 392 18.38 -11.17 -12.61
N LEU A 393 17.69 -11.88 -13.51
CA LEU A 393 17.97 -13.30 -13.79
C LEU A 393 19.39 -13.53 -14.34
N LYS A 394 19.89 -12.61 -15.18
CA LYS A 394 21.28 -12.68 -15.68
C LYS A 394 22.29 -12.45 -14.55
N SER A 395 22.05 -11.43 -13.74
CA SER A 395 22.87 -11.10 -12.57
C SER A 395 22.90 -12.27 -11.58
N ASP A 396 21.74 -12.88 -11.32
CA ASP A 396 21.60 -14.05 -10.46
C ASP A 396 22.41 -15.22 -10.98
N LEU A 397 22.40 -15.50 -12.29
CA LEU A 397 23.21 -16.59 -12.84
C LEU A 397 24.71 -16.40 -12.53
N ILE A 398 25.22 -15.17 -12.63
CA ILE A 398 26.63 -14.86 -12.37
C ILE A 398 26.93 -14.92 -10.85
N VAL A 399 26.12 -14.26 -10.02
CA VAL A 399 26.37 -14.18 -8.58
C VAL A 399 26.13 -15.54 -7.90
N CYS A 400 25.09 -16.27 -8.28
CA CYS A 400 24.82 -17.61 -7.73
C CYS A 400 25.91 -18.61 -8.10
N THR A 401 26.46 -18.55 -9.32
CA THR A 401 27.57 -19.44 -9.71
C THR A 401 28.85 -19.10 -8.93
N ALA A 402 29.19 -17.82 -8.79
CA ALA A 402 30.31 -17.38 -7.96
C ALA A 402 30.12 -17.79 -6.49
N ALA A 403 28.94 -17.52 -5.91
CA ALA A 403 28.62 -17.86 -4.52
C ALA A 403 28.64 -19.37 -4.28
N ALA A 404 28.16 -20.19 -5.23
CA ALA A 404 28.21 -21.64 -5.15
C ALA A 404 29.66 -22.16 -5.14
N VAL A 405 30.51 -21.67 -6.04
CA VAL A 405 31.92 -22.08 -6.13
C VAL A 405 32.70 -21.65 -4.90
N LEU A 406 32.54 -20.41 -4.45
CA LEU A 406 33.21 -19.90 -3.25
C LEU A 406 32.78 -20.67 -2.01
N SER A 407 31.48 -20.86 -1.81
CA SER A 407 30.95 -21.60 -0.66
C SER A 407 31.36 -23.08 -0.70
N PHE A 408 31.41 -23.69 -1.89
CA PHE A 408 31.94 -25.04 -2.08
C PHE A 408 33.41 -25.13 -1.66
N ALA A 409 34.25 -24.19 -2.13
CA ALA A 409 35.67 -24.18 -1.82
C ALA A 409 35.93 -23.99 -0.33
N VAL A 410 35.23 -23.05 0.31
CA VAL A 410 35.35 -22.82 1.75
C VAL A 410 34.89 -24.04 2.55
N SER A 411 33.75 -24.65 2.21
CA SER A 411 33.27 -25.86 2.87
C SER A 411 34.19 -27.07 2.64
N ALA A 412 34.83 -27.19 1.48
CA ALA A 412 35.79 -28.26 1.19
C ALA A 412 37.13 -28.09 1.93
N SER A 413 37.52 -26.86 2.26
CA SER A 413 38.82 -26.53 2.84
C SER A 413 39.05 -26.97 4.29
N THR A 414 38.10 -27.68 4.92
CA THR A 414 38.09 -28.15 6.32
C THR A 414 38.32 -27.09 7.40
N VAL A 415 38.51 -25.81 7.03
CA VAL A 415 38.75 -24.66 7.90
C VAL A 415 37.72 -24.55 9.03
N PHE A 416 36.44 -24.81 8.73
CA PHE A 416 35.36 -24.78 9.73
C PHE A 416 35.48 -25.86 10.80
N LEU A 417 36.10 -27.00 10.52
CA LEU A 417 36.34 -28.09 11.49
C LEU A 417 37.65 -27.87 12.24
N SER A 418 38.71 -27.45 11.55
CA SER A 418 40.05 -27.31 12.12
C SER A 418 40.19 -26.12 13.08
N LEU A 419 39.45 -25.03 12.88
CA LEU A 419 39.56 -23.80 13.69
C LEU A 419 38.50 -23.72 14.81
N ARG A 420 37.81 -24.82 15.13
CA ARG A 420 36.85 -24.85 16.25
C ARG A 420 37.60 -24.85 17.60
N PRO A 421 37.17 -24.08 18.62
CA PRO A 421 36.02 -23.16 18.67
C PRO A 421 36.36 -21.70 18.35
N PHE A 422 37.61 -21.36 18.03
CA PHE A 422 38.07 -19.98 17.91
C PHE A 422 37.36 -19.21 16.77
N LEU A 423 37.17 -19.85 15.62
CA LEU A 423 36.54 -19.23 14.45
C LEU A 423 35.11 -18.75 14.74
N SER A 424 34.31 -19.51 15.50
CA SER A 424 32.94 -19.10 15.81
C SER A 424 32.89 -17.85 16.69
N ILE A 425 33.78 -17.76 17.69
CA ILE A 425 33.87 -16.60 18.59
C ILE A 425 34.25 -15.35 17.80
N VAL A 426 35.25 -15.45 16.91
CA VAL A 426 35.69 -14.32 16.06
C VAL A 426 34.56 -13.86 15.14
N LEU A 427 33.86 -14.79 14.48
CA LEU A 427 32.75 -14.45 13.59
C LEU A 427 31.60 -13.78 14.35
N PHE A 428 31.26 -14.23 15.56
CA PHE A 428 30.22 -13.60 16.38
C PHE A 428 30.61 -12.20 16.86
N ALA A 429 31.86 -12.00 17.31
CA ALA A 429 32.35 -10.68 17.70
C ALA A 429 32.34 -9.69 16.53
N LEU A 430 32.72 -10.17 15.34
CA LEU A 430 32.72 -9.38 14.12
C LEU A 430 31.29 -9.05 13.66
N ALA A 431 30.34 -9.99 13.76
CA ALA A 431 28.92 -9.72 13.50
C ALA A 431 28.31 -8.74 14.49
N TRP A 432 28.67 -8.85 15.76
CA TRP A 432 28.20 -7.92 16.78
C TRP A 432 28.70 -6.50 16.53
N THR A 433 29.99 -6.33 16.25
CA THR A 433 30.60 -5.00 16.00
C THR A 433 30.07 -4.35 14.72
N VAL A 434 30.04 -5.09 13.60
CA VAL A 434 29.52 -4.57 12.32
C VAL A 434 28.03 -4.24 12.43
N GLY A 435 27.23 -5.14 13.00
CA GLY A 435 25.79 -4.92 13.13
C GLY A 435 25.45 -3.79 14.11
N PHE A 436 26.21 -3.61 15.19
CA PHE A 436 26.02 -2.49 16.12
C PHE A 436 26.27 -1.13 15.44
N VAL A 437 27.36 -1.02 14.67
CA VAL A 437 27.65 0.21 13.91
C VAL A 437 26.58 0.46 12.84
N THR A 438 26.18 -0.59 12.12
CA THR A 438 25.30 -0.49 10.94
C THR A 438 23.84 -0.25 11.32
N HIS A 439 23.30 -0.98 12.29
CA HIS A 439 21.86 -1.00 12.61
C HIS A 439 21.46 -0.15 13.81
N TYR A 440 22.42 0.21 14.68
CA TYR A 440 22.17 1.06 15.86
C TYR A 440 22.80 2.45 15.72
N VAL A 441 24.12 2.55 15.54
CA VAL A 441 24.82 3.85 15.56
C VAL A 441 24.48 4.72 14.36
N LEU A 442 24.67 4.21 13.13
CA LEU A 442 24.47 5.00 11.90
C LEU A 442 23.02 5.51 11.73
N PRO A 443 21.96 4.71 11.96
CA PRO A 443 20.58 5.18 11.85
C PRO A 443 20.26 6.26 12.89
N GLN A 444 20.68 6.08 14.15
CA GLN A 444 20.43 7.06 15.23
C GLN A 444 21.07 8.43 14.94
N LEU A 445 22.28 8.44 14.39
CA LEU A 445 22.98 9.69 14.01
C LEU A 445 22.31 10.43 12.84
N ARG A 446 21.51 9.72 12.03
CA ARG A 446 20.82 10.24 10.84
C ARG A 446 19.39 10.68 11.11
N LYS A 447 18.76 10.18 12.17
CA LYS A 447 17.40 10.59 12.58
C LYS A 447 17.33 12.11 12.76
N HIS A 448 16.13 12.67 12.55
CA HIS A 448 15.89 14.10 12.74
C HIS A 448 16.25 14.55 14.17
N HIS A 449 15.82 13.76 15.16
CA HIS A 449 16.18 13.95 16.57
C HIS A 449 16.92 12.73 17.12
N PRO A 450 18.26 12.70 17.06
CA PRO A 450 19.06 11.60 17.62
C PRO A 450 18.73 11.37 19.10
N TRP A 451 18.38 10.13 19.44
CA TRP A 451 17.91 9.69 20.77
C TRP A 451 16.71 10.47 21.34
N LEU A 452 16.06 11.33 20.56
CA LEU A 452 15.01 12.28 21.01
C LEU A 452 15.51 13.34 22.01
N TRP A 453 16.81 13.62 22.05
CA TRP A 453 17.39 14.69 22.90
C TRP A 453 18.09 15.77 22.08
N ILE A 454 18.60 15.44 20.90
CA ILE A 454 19.34 16.36 20.04
C ILE A 454 18.38 17.03 19.06
N SER A 455 18.48 18.35 18.89
CA SER A 455 17.53 19.14 18.09
C SER A 455 17.69 18.98 16.58
N HIS A 456 18.86 18.53 16.10
CA HIS A 456 19.15 18.36 14.67
C HIS A 456 19.93 17.08 14.38
N PRO A 457 19.84 16.52 13.16
CA PRO A 457 20.64 15.36 12.78
C PRO A 457 22.14 15.68 12.84
N ILE A 458 22.94 14.73 13.34
CA ILE A 458 24.40 14.83 13.39
C ILE A 458 24.98 14.62 11.98
N LEU A 459 24.46 13.61 11.26
CA LEU A 459 24.83 13.32 9.88
C LEU A 459 23.85 14.01 8.92
N LYS A 460 24.14 15.28 8.60
CA LYS A 460 23.32 16.10 7.70
C LYS A 460 23.55 15.74 6.23
N SER A 461 22.48 15.72 5.45
CA SER A 461 22.57 15.72 3.98
C SER A 461 23.04 17.10 3.48
N LYS A 462 23.60 17.15 2.27
CA LYS A 462 24.06 18.39 1.66
C LYS A 462 22.89 19.34 1.37
N GLU A 463 21.74 18.77 1.06
CA GLU A 463 20.51 19.45 0.66
C GLU A 463 19.69 19.96 1.85
N HIS A 464 20.06 19.63 3.10
CA HIS A 464 19.26 19.90 4.30
C HIS A 464 18.89 21.38 4.53
N GLN A 465 19.67 22.32 3.96
CA GLN A 465 19.42 23.76 4.06
C GLN A 465 18.78 24.36 2.80
N GLN A 466 18.55 23.56 1.75
CA GLN A 466 17.97 24.03 0.51
C GLN A 466 16.44 23.91 0.58
N ARG A 467 15.73 24.99 0.21
CA ARG A 467 14.26 24.99 0.15
C ARG A 467 13.74 24.37 -1.15
N GLU A 468 14.40 24.65 -2.27
CA GLU A 468 14.12 24.04 -3.57
C GLU A 468 15.38 23.33 -4.08
N VAL A 469 15.27 22.02 -4.28
CA VAL A 469 16.36 21.20 -4.82
C VAL A 469 16.12 21.02 -6.31
N ARG A 470 17.10 21.43 -7.13
CA ARG A 470 17.03 21.35 -8.59
C ARG A 470 17.68 20.09 -9.17
N ASP A 471 18.58 19.46 -8.41
CA ASP A 471 19.37 18.30 -8.83
C ASP A 471 19.03 17.05 -8.01
N ALA A 472 19.38 15.87 -8.53
CA ALA A 472 19.24 14.63 -7.77
C ALA A 472 20.10 14.64 -6.49
N ALA A 473 19.58 14.06 -5.39
CA ALA A 473 20.24 14.03 -4.09
C ALA A 473 21.65 13.42 -4.16
N HIS A 474 22.66 14.14 -3.67
CA HIS A 474 24.05 13.71 -3.71
C HIS A 474 24.33 12.54 -2.74
N LEU A 475 25.18 11.61 -3.19
CA LEU A 475 25.58 10.44 -2.42
C LEU A 475 26.66 10.79 -1.38
N MET A 476 26.30 10.78 -0.09
CA MET A 476 27.18 11.15 1.02
C MET A 476 28.15 10.02 1.41
N TRP A 477 29.26 10.34 2.07
CA TRP A 477 30.28 9.35 2.47
C TRP A 477 29.72 8.29 3.45
N PHE A 478 28.82 8.69 4.35
CA PHE A 478 28.21 7.80 5.33
C PHE A 478 27.16 6.87 4.70
N GLU A 479 26.54 7.25 3.58
CA GLU A 479 25.65 6.37 2.81
C GLU A 479 26.47 5.27 2.11
N ARG A 480 27.64 5.63 1.55
CA ARG A 480 28.58 4.66 0.98
C ARG A 480 29.08 3.68 2.04
N LEU A 481 29.47 4.18 3.22
CA LEU A 481 29.91 3.34 4.33
C LEU A 481 28.80 2.36 4.76
N TYR A 482 27.57 2.84 4.89
CA TYR A 482 26.41 2.01 5.25
C TYR A 482 26.21 0.86 4.26
N VAL A 483 26.21 1.16 2.94
CA VAL A 483 26.07 0.12 1.90
C VAL A 483 27.23 -0.88 1.93
N TRP A 484 28.47 -0.44 2.13
CA TRP A 484 29.63 -1.34 2.22
C TRP A 484 29.54 -2.27 3.43
N LEU A 485 29.18 -1.73 4.60
CA LEU A 485 29.00 -2.53 5.82
C LEU A 485 27.86 -3.54 5.65
N GLN A 486 26.72 -3.12 5.09
CA GLN A 486 25.58 -4.00 4.84
C GLN A 486 25.92 -5.09 3.80
N CYS A 487 26.67 -4.75 2.75
CA CYS A 487 27.16 -5.71 1.75
C CYS A 487 28.08 -6.76 2.38
N PHE A 488 29.03 -6.31 3.21
CA PHE A 488 29.95 -7.19 3.94
C PHE A 488 29.21 -8.12 4.91
N GLU A 489 28.28 -7.56 5.70
CA GLU A 489 27.46 -8.31 6.65
C GLU A 489 26.60 -9.38 5.92
N LYS A 490 25.91 -8.96 4.86
CA LYS A 490 24.94 -9.77 4.12
C LYS A 490 25.56 -10.89 3.31
N TYR A 491 26.65 -10.65 2.59
CA TYR A 491 27.18 -11.61 1.62
C TYR A 491 28.40 -12.38 2.10
N ILE A 492 29.10 -11.92 3.15
CA ILE A 492 30.30 -12.57 3.66
C ILE A 492 30.06 -13.11 5.06
N LEU A 493 29.63 -12.24 5.98
CA LEU A 493 29.61 -12.57 7.41
C LEU A 493 28.50 -13.56 7.79
N TYR A 494 27.24 -13.29 7.42
CA TYR A 494 26.15 -14.21 7.72
C TYR A 494 26.30 -15.58 7.03
N PRO A 495 26.65 -15.66 5.73
CA PRO A 495 26.91 -16.95 5.11
C PRO A 495 28.04 -17.72 5.80
N ALA A 496 29.14 -17.06 6.22
CA ALA A 496 30.22 -17.71 6.94
C ALA A 496 29.77 -18.27 8.30
N ILE A 497 28.96 -17.53 9.06
CA ILE A 497 28.40 -17.98 10.35
C ILE A 497 27.49 -19.18 10.16
N ILE A 498 26.57 -19.12 9.18
CA ILE A 498 25.59 -20.17 8.95
C ILE A 498 26.27 -21.43 8.39
N LEU A 499 27.20 -21.30 7.44
CA LEU A 499 27.98 -22.43 6.93
C LEU A 499 28.82 -23.08 8.03
N ASN A 500 29.45 -22.29 8.90
CA ASN A 500 30.19 -22.82 10.05
C ASN A 500 29.27 -23.64 10.96
N ALA A 501 28.12 -23.09 11.37
CA ALA A 501 27.12 -23.78 12.19
C ALA A 501 26.61 -25.06 11.51
N LEU A 502 26.30 -24.98 10.21
CA LEU A 502 25.78 -26.09 9.43
C LEU A 502 26.80 -27.22 9.28
N THR A 503 28.08 -26.91 9.10
CA THR A 503 29.15 -27.93 9.09
C THR A 503 29.37 -28.56 10.46
N ILE A 504 29.10 -27.84 11.57
CA ILE A 504 29.18 -28.40 12.92
C ILE A 504 28.07 -29.42 13.12
N ASP A 505 26.86 -29.02 12.77
CA ASP A 505 25.67 -29.81 13.06
C ASP A 505 25.54 -31.02 12.14
N ALA A 506 25.89 -30.88 10.85
CA ALA A 506 25.94 -31.99 9.92
C ALA A 506 26.96 -33.07 10.35
N PHE A 507 28.13 -32.66 10.87
CA PHE A 507 29.12 -33.60 11.41
C PHE A 507 28.59 -34.33 12.65
N SER A 508 27.88 -33.64 13.53
CA SER A 508 27.25 -34.26 14.70
C SER A 508 26.15 -35.25 14.32
N ILE A 509 25.28 -34.89 13.37
CA ILE A 509 24.14 -35.71 12.93
C ILE A 509 24.60 -36.95 12.15
N SER A 510 25.69 -36.82 11.38
CA SER A 510 26.33 -37.95 10.70
C SER A 510 26.79 -39.04 11.68
N LYS A 511 27.25 -38.67 12.87
CA LYS A 511 27.71 -39.60 13.92
C LYS A 511 26.61 -40.05 14.90
N TYR A 512 25.74 -39.13 15.30
CA TYR A 512 24.72 -39.33 16.32
C TYR A 512 23.34 -38.97 15.76
N LYS A 513 22.62 -39.98 15.24
CA LYS A 513 21.27 -39.82 14.67
C LYS A 513 20.25 -39.66 15.80
N LYS A 514 19.84 -38.43 16.09
CA LYS A 514 19.13 -38.07 17.33
C LYS A 514 17.61 -38.03 17.14
N LEU A 515 17.10 -37.41 16.06
CA LEU A 515 15.66 -37.38 15.73
C LEU A 515 15.31 -38.25 14.51
N GLY A 516 16.25 -39.06 14.03
CA GLY A 516 16.06 -39.96 12.89
C GLY A 516 16.52 -39.31 11.57
N THR A 517 17.04 -40.15 10.67
CA THR A 517 17.83 -39.70 9.51
C THR A 517 17.10 -38.66 8.67
N HIS A 518 15.81 -38.88 8.36
CA HIS A 518 15.06 -38.00 7.48
C HIS A 518 14.67 -36.66 8.13
N CYS A 519 14.25 -36.68 9.40
CA CYS A 519 13.86 -35.47 10.13
C CYS A 519 15.06 -34.55 10.40
N ASP A 520 16.20 -35.11 10.81
CA ASP A 520 17.44 -34.35 11.06
C ASP A 520 17.92 -33.63 9.78
N ILE A 521 17.84 -34.30 8.63
CA ILE A 521 18.26 -33.73 7.33
C ILE A 521 17.31 -32.63 6.87
N ILE A 522 15.99 -32.85 6.97
CA ILE A 522 14.99 -31.82 6.63
C ILE A 522 15.20 -30.60 7.53
N LEU A 523 15.43 -30.81 8.83
CA LEU A 523 15.63 -29.74 9.80
C LEU A 523 16.87 -28.89 9.50
N ILE A 524 18.04 -29.51 9.24
CA ILE A 524 19.25 -28.76 8.83
C ILE A 524 18.99 -27.98 7.55
N THR A 525 18.34 -28.61 6.55
CA THR A 525 18.13 -27.99 5.24
C THR A 525 17.18 -26.78 5.34
N VAL A 526 16.06 -26.93 6.06
CA VAL A 526 15.10 -25.85 6.31
C VAL A 526 15.74 -24.75 7.15
N ALA A 527 16.49 -25.10 8.21
CA ALA A 527 17.17 -24.13 9.06
C ALA A 527 18.22 -23.31 8.28
N GLY A 528 19.08 -23.98 7.50
CA GLY A 528 20.07 -23.31 6.66
C GLY A 528 19.41 -22.40 5.62
N MET A 529 18.38 -22.89 4.93
CA MET A 529 17.69 -22.13 3.89
C MET A 529 17.01 -20.89 4.47
N LYS A 530 16.30 -21.04 5.59
CA LYS A 530 15.66 -19.92 6.30
C LYS A 530 16.67 -18.88 6.73
N LEU A 531 17.70 -19.26 7.49
CA LEU A 531 18.65 -18.32 8.06
C LEU A 531 19.39 -17.53 6.97
N LEU A 532 19.76 -18.20 5.86
CA LEU A 532 20.39 -17.53 4.72
C LEU A 532 19.42 -16.60 4.01
N ARG A 533 18.21 -17.05 3.67
CA ARG A 533 17.21 -16.22 2.98
C ARG A 533 16.82 -15.00 3.82
N SER A 534 16.56 -15.19 5.12
CA SER A 534 16.27 -14.09 6.04
C SER A 534 17.44 -13.11 6.19
N SER A 535 18.69 -13.60 6.24
CA SER A 535 19.87 -12.72 6.28
C SER A 535 20.02 -11.87 5.02
N PHE A 536 19.64 -12.41 3.86
CA PHE A 536 19.65 -11.67 2.60
C PHE A 536 18.51 -10.66 2.48
N CYS A 537 17.32 -10.97 3.02
CA CYS A 537 16.17 -10.06 2.96
C CYS A 537 16.24 -8.95 4.00
N ASN A 538 16.50 -9.29 5.27
CA ASN A 538 16.47 -8.33 6.38
C ASN A 538 17.61 -8.60 7.39
N PRO A 539 18.78 -7.94 7.22
CA PRO A 539 19.92 -8.12 8.12
C PRO A 539 19.68 -7.53 9.53
N ILE A 540 18.82 -6.52 9.67
CA ILE A 540 18.54 -5.86 10.96
C ILE A 540 17.92 -6.86 11.94
N ASN A 541 16.88 -7.57 11.52
CA ASN A 541 16.22 -8.58 12.36
C ASN A 541 17.14 -9.76 12.65
N GLN A 542 18.01 -10.11 11.69
CA GLN A 542 18.97 -11.19 11.86
C GLN A 542 20.06 -10.82 12.88
N PHE A 543 20.51 -9.57 12.91
CA PHE A 543 21.47 -9.06 13.89
C PHE A 543 20.92 -9.15 15.32
N VAL A 544 19.68 -8.71 15.53
CA VAL A 544 19.01 -8.77 16.84
C VAL A 544 18.83 -10.23 17.28
N THR A 545 18.35 -11.08 16.37
CA THR A 545 18.13 -12.51 16.63
C THR A 545 19.45 -13.20 16.99
N LEU A 546 20.50 -13.00 16.20
CA LEU A 546 21.83 -13.61 16.43
C LEU A 546 22.41 -13.15 17.77
N SER A 547 22.40 -11.84 18.04
CA SER A 547 22.94 -11.28 19.28
C SER A 547 22.24 -11.88 20.50
N PHE A 548 20.91 -11.96 20.47
CA PHE A 548 20.15 -12.58 21.55
C PHE A 548 20.43 -14.08 21.69
N THR A 549 20.51 -14.84 20.58
CA THR A 549 20.80 -16.28 20.66
C THR A 549 22.10 -16.58 21.36
N VAL A 550 23.15 -15.82 21.04
CA VAL A 550 24.47 -16.00 21.63
C VAL A 550 24.41 -15.65 23.11
N ILE A 551 23.77 -14.53 23.49
CA ILE A 551 23.68 -14.11 24.89
C ILE A 551 22.88 -15.15 25.71
N PHE A 552 21.68 -15.49 25.24
CA PHE A 552 20.74 -16.36 25.94
C PHE A 552 21.28 -17.79 26.17
N PHE A 553 21.81 -18.43 25.12
CA PHE A 553 22.29 -19.82 25.23
C PHE A 553 23.71 -19.94 25.78
N ARG A 554 24.57 -18.91 25.64
CA ARG A 554 25.93 -18.99 26.24
C ARG A 554 25.96 -18.60 27.71
N PHE A 555 25.14 -17.64 28.15
CA PHE A 555 25.22 -17.11 29.52
C PHE A 555 24.07 -17.60 30.41
N ASP A 556 22.82 -17.48 29.96
CA ASP A 556 21.66 -17.71 30.84
C ASP A 556 21.19 -19.17 30.90
N TYR A 557 21.04 -19.84 29.74
CA TYR A 557 20.43 -21.18 29.64
C TYR A 557 21.29 -22.17 28.85
N ARG A 558 22.51 -22.41 29.32
CA ARG A 558 23.47 -23.33 28.67
C ARG A 558 23.04 -24.79 28.70
N ASP A 559 22.27 -25.22 29.70
CA ASP A 559 21.87 -26.63 29.83
C ASP A 559 20.73 -27.05 28.88
N ILE A 560 20.02 -26.06 28.30
CA ILE A 560 18.89 -26.28 27.39
C ILE A 560 19.35 -26.23 25.92
N SER A 561 20.49 -25.60 25.61
CA SER A 561 20.99 -25.48 24.24
C SER A 561 21.24 -26.86 23.64
N GLU A 562 20.72 -27.10 22.44
CA GLU A 562 21.02 -28.32 21.70
C GLU A 562 22.22 -28.07 20.77
N ASN A 563 21.96 -27.54 19.58
CA ASN A 563 22.95 -27.19 18.59
C ASN A 563 22.75 -25.73 18.18
N PHE A 564 23.83 -25.03 17.88
CA PHE A 564 23.76 -23.59 17.57
C PHE A 564 22.89 -23.27 16.35
N LEU A 565 22.89 -24.08 15.27
CA LEU A 565 22.02 -23.81 14.09
C LEU A 565 20.55 -23.94 14.47
N LEU A 566 20.22 -24.95 15.28
CA LEU A 566 18.87 -25.23 15.76
C LEU A 566 18.38 -24.10 16.67
N ASP A 567 19.22 -23.71 17.63
CA ASP A 567 18.97 -22.61 18.55
C ASP A 567 18.77 -21.30 17.79
N PHE A 568 19.61 -21.03 16.77
CA PHE A 568 19.46 -19.87 15.93
C PHE A 568 18.18 -19.91 15.08
N PHE A 569 17.85 -21.05 14.49
CA PHE A 569 16.62 -21.26 13.73
C PHE A 569 15.38 -21.06 14.60
N MET A 570 15.38 -21.63 15.81
CA MET A 570 14.27 -21.54 16.74
C MET A 570 14.10 -20.15 17.30
N MET A 571 15.20 -19.49 17.68
CA MET A 571 15.15 -18.08 18.04
C MET A 571 14.70 -17.22 16.88
N SER A 572 15.06 -17.52 15.63
CA SER A 572 14.54 -16.81 14.45
C SER A 572 13.03 -17.01 14.26
N ILE A 573 12.48 -18.21 14.51
CA ILE A 573 11.01 -18.41 14.55
C ILE A 573 10.39 -17.59 15.68
N VAL A 574 11.03 -17.63 16.84
CA VAL A 574 10.59 -16.97 18.07
C VAL A 574 10.60 -15.45 17.94
N PHE A 575 11.64 -14.83 17.39
CA PHE A 575 11.72 -13.38 17.17
C PHE A 575 10.75 -12.93 16.08
N HIS A 576 10.44 -13.79 15.12
CA HIS A 576 9.44 -13.48 14.10
C HIS A 576 8.00 -13.63 14.61
N LYS A 577 7.73 -14.41 15.67
CA LYS A 577 6.35 -14.70 16.10
C LYS A 577 6.07 -14.92 17.60
N ALA A 578 6.98 -15.52 18.37
CA ALA A 578 6.55 -16.37 19.51
C ALA A 578 7.41 -16.39 20.80
N SER A 579 8.26 -15.41 21.13
CA SER A 579 8.72 -15.31 22.54
C SER A 579 8.93 -13.88 22.97
N PHE A 580 8.67 -13.68 24.25
CA PHE A 580 8.67 -12.49 25.12
C PHE A 580 9.06 -11.16 24.47
N ILE A 581 10.15 -11.04 23.71
CA ILE A 581 10.67 -9.78 23.16
C ILE A 581 9.86 -9.21 21.99
N ALA A 582 9.44 -10.01 21.01
CA ALA A 582 8.66 -9.49 19.88
C ALA A 582 7.23 -9.10 20.31
N PRO A 583 6.52 -9.91 21.11
CA PRO A 583 5.29 -9.48 21.75
C PRO A 583 5.52 -8.33 22.73
N LEU A 584 6.65 -8.25 23.44
CA LEU A 584 6.92 -7.12 24.34
C LEU A 584 7.15 -5.83 23.54
N TRP A 585 7.78 -5.90 22.37
CA TRP A 585 7.94 -4.75 21.49
C TRP A 585 6.61 -4.31 20.86
N ASP A 586 5.83 -5.25 20.29
CA ASP A 586 4.48 -4.96 19.78
C ASP A 586 3.53 -4.54 20.91
N LEU A 587 3.66 -5.12 22.10
CA LEU A 587 2.93 -4.71 23.30
C LEU A 587 3.34 -3.30 23.72
N LEU A 588 4.63 -2.97 23.72
CA LEU A 588 5.12 -1.63 24.04
C LEU A 588 4.57 -0.62 23.04
N GLN A 589 4.61 -0.92 21.74
CA GLN A 589 4.05 -0.07 20.69
C GLN A 589 2.53 0.08 20.82
N LYS A 590 1.79 -1.01 21.06
CA LYS A 590 0.34 -0.99 21.30
C LYS A 590 -0.02 -0.23 22.57
N LEU A 591 0.74 -0.41 23.66
CA LEU A 591 0.54 0.32 24.91
C LEU A 591 0.86 1.80 24.73
N GLN A 592 1.95 2.15 24.03
CA GLN A 592 2.27 3.53 23.70
C GLN A 592 1.16 4.15 22.87
N PHE A 593 0.68 3.47 21.83
CA PHE A 593 -0.44 3.93 21.02
C PHE A 593 -1.71 4.12 21.85
N ILE A 594 -2.07 3.18 22.71
CA ILE A 594 -3.22 3.29 23.62
C ILE A 594 -3.05 4.48 24.58
N MET A 595 -1.87 4.64 25.17
CA MET A 595 -1.58 5.73 26.10
C MET A 595 -1.67 7.08 25.41
N THR A 596 -1.14 7.20 24.19
CA THR A 596 -1.26 8.39 23.36
C THR A 596 -2.72 8.65 22.97
N TYR A 597 -3.45 7.64 22.51
CA TYR A 597 -4.85 7.76 22.09
C TYR A 597 -5.80 8.17 23.24
N ILE A 598 -5.52 7.74 24.47
CA ILE A 598 -6.33 8.06 25.66
C ILE A 598 -5.90 9.41 26.29
N ALA A 599 -4.80 10.01 25.83
CA ALA A 599 -4.22 11.18 26.47
C ALA A 599 -5.19 12.38 26.48
N PRO A 600 -5.55 12.92 27.65
CA PRO A 600 -6.60 13.92 27.77
C PRO A 600 -6.30 15.25 27.07
N TRP A 601 -5.03 15.55 26.78
CA TRP A 601 -4.59 16.77 26.11
C TRP A 601 -4.55 16.67 24.57
N GLN A 602 -4.65 15.48 23.98
CA GLN A 602 -4.68 15.27 22.51
C GLN A 602 -6.09 15.06 21.95
N ILE A 603 -7.12 14.97 22.81
CA ILE A 603 -8.49 14.72 22.37
C ILE A 603 -9.08 16.01 21.79
N ALA A 604 -9.20 16.05 20.47
CA ALA A 604 -10.09 16.98 19.80
C ALA A 604 -11.54 16.67 20.25
N TRP A 605 -12.20 17.62 20.92
CA TRP A 605 -13.57 17.55 21.45
C TRP A 605 -14.65 17.47 20.36
N GLY A 606 -14.52 16.58 19.38
CA GLY A 606 -15.36 16.50 18.19
C GLY A 606 -16.65 15.68 18.35
N SER A 607 -16.80 14.87 19.41
CA SER A 607 -18.00 14.05 19.62
C SER A 607 -18.44 14.05 21.08
N SER A 608 -19.75 14.27 21.30
CA SER A 608 -20.39 14.26 22.62
C SER A 608 -20.22 12.92 23.35
N PHE A 609 -19.99 11.82 22.62
CA PHE A 609 -19.76 10.49 23.20
C PHE A 609 -18.43 10.38 23.94
N HIS A 610 -17.37 11.07 23.47
CA HIS A 610 -16.09 11.15 24.20
C HIS A 610 -16.26 11.88 25.52
N VAL A 611 -17.04 12.95 25.52
CA VAL A 611 -17.38 13.71 26.73
C VAL A 611 -18.16 12.85 27.72
N PHE A 612 -19.15 12.08 27.26
CA PHE A 612 -19.90 11.16 28.13
C PHE A 612 -19.01 10.03 28.69
N ALA A 613 -18.20 9.38 27.86
CA ALA A 613 -17.30 8.31 28.29
C ALA A 613 -16.28 8.80 29.34
N GLN A 614 -15.85 10.06 29.26
CA GLN A 614 -14.89 10.68 30.16
C GLN A 614 -15.54 11.31 31.41
N LEU A 615 -16.79 11.77 31.32
CA LEU A 615 -17.59 12.20 32.48
C LEU A 615 -18.02 11.03 33.37
N PHE A 616 -18.32 9.86 32.79
CA PHE A 616 -18.49 8.62 33.57
C PHE A 616 -17.18 8.14 34.22
N ALA A 617 -16.04 8.74 33.86
CA ALA A 617 -14.74 8.43 34.41
C ALA A 617 -14.38 9.22 35.70
N ILE A 618 -15.33 9.86 36.40
CA ILE A 618 -15.10 10.60 37.66
C ILE A 618 -16.40 10.50 38.49
N PRO A 619 -16.58 9.79 39.65
CA PRO A 619 -15.63 9.27 40.67
C PRO A 619 -15.93 7.85 41.29
N HIS A 620 -15.04 7.37 42.18
CA HIS A 620 -15.06 6.20 43.11
C HIS A 620 -15.49 4.77 42.68
N ILE A 621 -16.60 4.57 41.96
CA ILE A 621 -16.88 3.30 41.25
C ILE A 621 -15.84 3.07 40.13
N LEU A 622 -15.24 4.19 39.72
CA LEU A 622 -14.13 4.36 38.82
C LEU A 622 -12.88 3.56 39.16
N LEU A 623 -12.42 3.44 40.41
CA LEU A 623 -11.15 2.74 40.67
C LEU A 623 -11.27 1.24 40.35
N LYS A 624 -12.44 0.64 40.62
CA LYS A 624 -12.73 -0.74 40.24
C LYS A 624 -12.98 -0.90 38.75
N PHE A 625 -13.71 0.02 38.12
CA PHE A 625 -13.96 -0.04 36.69
C PHE A 625 -12.69 0.23 35.87
N ILE A 626 -11.87 1.22 36.25
CA ILE A 626 -10.53 1.47 35.67
C ILE A 626 -9.60 0.29 35.93
N PHE A 627 -9.56 -0.28 37.14
CA PHE A 627 -8.68 -1.43 37.39
C PHE A 627 -9.11 -2.65 36.58
N LEU A 628 -10.41 -2.94 36.49
CA LEU A 628 -10.95 -4.04 35.68
C LEU A 628 -10.78 -3.79 34.19
N TYR A 629 -11.02 -2.55 33.74
CA TYR A 629 -10.87 -2.13 32.34
C TYR A 629 -9.41 -2.09 31.92
N SER A 630 -8.51 -1.59 32.77
CA SER A 630 -7.06 -1.60 32.56
C SER A 630 -6.53 -3.03 32.56
N ALA A 631 -7.03 -3.90 33.45
CA ALA A 631 -6.69 -5.32 33.44
C ALA A 631 -7.20 -6.05 32.18
N MET A 632 -8.44 -5.76 31.75
CA MET A 632 -9.01 -6.32 30.52
C MET A 632 -8.27 -5.82 29.28
N LEU A 633 -7.98 -4.52 29.19
CA LEU A 633 -7.21 -3.92 28.11
C LEU A 633 -5.77 -4.45 28.09
N PHE A 634 -5.14 -4.61 29.26
CA PHE A 634 -3.81 -5.22 29.36
C PHE A 634 -3.85 -6.69 28.91
N PHE A 635 -4.82 -7.47 29.36
CA PHE A 635 -4.96 -8.86 28.92
C PHE A 635 -5.25 -8.96 27.42
N GLN A 636 -6.09 -8.08 26.89
CA GLN A 636 -6.42 -8.04 25.47
C GLN A 636 -5.25 -7.55 24.62
N THR A 637 -4.50 -6.53 25.06
CA THR A 637 -3.29 -6.07 24.39
C THR A 637 -2.20 -7.14 24.41
N LEU A 638 -2.06 -7.85 25.53
CA LEU A 638 -1.18 -9.00 25.63
C LEU A 638 -1.61 -10.12 24.67
N ALA A 639 -2.90 -10.49 24.67
CA ALA A 639 -3.44 -11.52 23.79
C ALA A 639 -3.29 -11.13 22.31
N THR A 640 -3.63 -9.90 21.94
CA THR A 640 -3.48 -9.40 20.57
C THR A 640 -2.03 -9.27 20.15
N SER A 641 -1.11 -8.99 21.06
CA SER A 641 0.32 -9.00 20.79
C SER A 641 0.84 -10.43 20.53
N ILE A 642 0.43 -11.40 21.35
CA ILE A 642 0.78 -12.83 21.17
C ILE A 642 0.29 -13.37 19.83
N PHE A 643 -0.93 -13.02 19.43
CA PHE A 643 -1.51 -13.47 18.16
C PHE A 643 -1.20 -12.53 16.98
N SER A 644 -0.42 -11.47 17.20
CA SER A 644 -0.14 -10.41 16.23
C SER A 644 -1.40 -9.87 15.55
N THR A 645 -2.50 -9.77 16.30
CA THR A 645 -3.76 -9.21 15.81
C THR A 645 -3.82 -7.70 16.05
N PRO A 646 -4.45 -6.93 15.15
CA PRO A 646 -4.61 -5.50 15.35
C PRO A 646 -5.70 -5.22 16.40
N LEU A 647 -5.54 -4.10 17.11
CA LEU A 647 -6.54 -3.56 18.02
C LEU A 647 -7.37 -2.51 17.28
N SER A 648 -8.69 -2.65 17.31
CA SER A 648 -9.60 -1.68 16.72
C SER A 648 -10.37 -0.94 17.81
N PRO A 649 -10.44 0.41 17.79
CA PRO A 649 -11.29 1.15 18.71
C PRO A 649 -12.76 0.86 18.37
N PHE A 650 -13.52 0.40 19.36
CA PHE A 650 -14.93 0.12 19.23
C PHE A 650 -15.70 1.43 19.05
N LEU A 651 -16.31 1.63 17.88
CA LEU A 651 -17.06 2.86 17.54
C LEU A 651 -16.24 4.16 17.72
N GLY A 652 -14.91 4.09 17.57
CA GLY A 652 -14.02 5.24 17.81
C GLY A 652 -13.87 5.61 19.29
N SER A 653 -14.35 4.78 20.22
CA SER A 653 -14.27 5.04 21.66
C SER A 653 -12.91 4.66 22.28
N VAL A 654 -12.77 4.93 23.59
CA VAL A 654 -11.62 4.51 24.42
C VAL A 654 -11.53 2.98 24.53
N ILE A 655 -12.61 2.24 24.23
CA ILE A 655 -12.68 0.78 24.30
C ILE A 655 -12.07 0.16 23.05
N PHE A 656 -10.98 -0.59 23.22
CA PHE A 656 -10.38 -1.37 22.14
C PHE A 656 -10.95 -2.79 22.12
N ILE A 657 -11.17 -3.35 20.93
CA ILE A 657 -11.52 -4.77 20.70
C ILE A 657 -10.45 -5.42 19.82
N ALA A 658 -10.14 -6.69 20.09
CA ALA A 658 -9.24 -7.48 19.27
C ALA A 658 -9.86 -7.75 17.90
N SER A 659 -9.13 -7.45 16.83
CA SER A 659 -9.53 -7.84 15.47
C SER A 659 -8.96 -9.22 15.11
N TYR A 660 -9.29 -9.70 13.92
CA TYR A 660 -8.72 -10.93 13.36
C TYR A 660 -7.31 -10.71 12.80
N ALA A 661 -6.51 -11.77 12.76
CA ALA A 661 -5.18 -11.73 12.13
C ALA A 661 -5.29 -11.46 10.63
N ARG A 662 -4.45 -10.56 10.12
CA ARG A 662 -4.46 -10.13 8.71
C ARG A 662 -3.12 -10.42 8.05
N PRO A 663 -3.10 -10.72 6.74
CA PRO A 663 -1.88 -10.66 5.94
C PRO A 663 -1.22 -9.29 6.05
N ILE A 664 0.09 -9.24 5.78
CA ILE A 664 0.84 -7.98 5.81
C ILE A 664 0.22 -6.95 4.86
N LYS A 665 -0.21 -7.35 3.66
CA LYS A 665 -0.91 -6.46 2.72
C LYS A 665 -2.22 -5.94 3.31
N PHE A 666 -2.23 -4.66 3.67
CA PHE A 666 -3.34 -4.02 4.38
C PHE A 666 -4.58 -3.80 3.50
N TRP A 667 -4.42 -3.29 2.26
CA TRP A 667 -5.53 -3.11 1.33
C TRP A 667 -5.68 -4.29 0.37
N GLU A 668 -6.79 -5.02 0.49
CA GLU A 668 -7.10 -6.14 -0.42
C GLU A 668 -7.50 -5.66 -1.82
N LYS A 669 -8.22 -4.53 -1.92
CA LYS A 669 -8.66 -3.96 -3.19
C LYS A 669 -7.68 -2.91 -3.71
N ASN A 670 -7.21 -3.11 -4.93
CA ASN A 670 -6.46 -2.10 -5.67
C ASN A 670 -7.46 -1.10 -6.26
N TYR A 671 -7.56 0.08 -5.66
CA TYR A 671 -8.33 1.18 -6.21
C TYR A 671 -7.44 1.92 -7.22
N ASN A 672 -7.61 1.63 -8.51
CA ASN A 672 -6.93 2.39 -9.54
C ASN A 672 -7.76 3.63 -9.84
N THR A 673 -7.20 4.81 -9.56
CA THR A 673 -7.77 6.07 -10.04
C THR A 673 -7.60 6.11 -11.55
N LYS A 674 -8.71 6.08 -12.29
CA LYS A 674 -8.67 6.26 -13.74
C LYS A 674 -8.54 7.75 -14.02
N ARG A 675 -7.41 8.15 -14.63
CA ARG A 675 -7.25 9.48 -15.20
C ARG A 675 -8.37 9.72 -16.21
N SER A 676 -9.09 10.83 -16.09
CA SER A 676 -9.95 11.28 -17.17
C SER A 676 -9.09 12.01 -18.20
N ASP A 677 -8.98 11.43 -19.39
CA ASP A 677 -8.30 12.07 -20.51
C ASP A 677 -9.21 13.16 -21.12
N HIS A 678 -8.76 14.40 -21.04
CA HIS A 678 -9.44 15.56 -21.60
C HIS A 678 -8.90 15.95 -22.98
N SER A 679 -7.93 15.20 -23.54
CA SER A 679 -7.33 15.47 -24.85
C SER A 679 -8.35 15.59 -25.99
N ASN A 680 -9.45 14.83 -25.90
CA ASN A 680 -10.52 14.78 -26.89
C ASN A 680 -11.81 15.51 -26.46
N THR A 681 -11.84 16.16 -25.29
CA THR A 681 -13.00 16.96 -24.88
C THR A 681 -12.88 18.38 -25.41
N ARG A 682 -13.97 18.96 -25.91
CA ARG A 682 -13.97 20.36 -26.37
C ARG A 682 -13.63 21.27 -25.19
N LEU A 683 -12.76 22.25 -25.38
CA LEU A 683 -12.35 23.23 -24.37
C LEU A 683 -13.56 23.90 -23.67
N ALA A 684 -14.62 24.18 -24.40
CA ALA A 684 -15.87 24.73 -23.84
C ALA A 684 -16.48 23.82 -22.75
N ILE A 685 -16.46 22.50 -22.95
CA ILE A 685 -16.98 21.53 -21.97
C ILE A 685 -16.05 21.40 -20.76
N GLN A 686 -14.76 21.72 -20.91
CA GLN A 686 -13.81 21.76 -19.79
C GLN A 686 -14.02 23.03 -18.95
N ILE A 687 -14.29 24.17 -19.60
CA ILE A 687 -14.55 25.47 -18.94
C ILE A 687 -15.90 25.47 -18.20
N GLU A 688 -16.92 24.79 -18.75
CA GLU A 688 -18.26 24.71 -18.16
C GLU A 688 -18.37 23.68 -17.01
N LYS A 689 -17.37 22.81 -16.82
CA LYS A 689 -17.38 21.85 -15.72
C LYS A 689 -16.94 22.51 -14.42
N ASP A 690 -17.61 22.16 -13.33
CA ASP A 690 -17.28 22.62 -11.99
C ASP A 690 -15.83 22.26 -11.61
N ALA A 691 -15.07 23.26 -11.12
CA ALA A 691 -13.67 23.14 -10.72
C ALA A 691 -13.40 21.98 -9.74
N GLY A 692 -14.39 21.58 -8.94
CA GLY A 692 -14.23 20.51 -7.94
C GLY A 692 -14.07 19.09 -8.50
N ASN A 693 -14.42 18.82 -9.77
CA ASN A 693 -14.20 17.50 -10.38
C ASN A 693 -12.78 17.38 -11.00
N ASP A 694 -12.17 18.51 -11.35
CA ASP A 694 -10.81 18.55 -11.91
C ASP A 694 -9.74 18.31 -10.84
N ASP A 695 -9.95 18.74 -9.59
CA ASP A 695 -9.06 18.50 -8.46
C ASP A 695 -8.79 16.99 -8.25
N ASN A 696 -9.83 16.16 -8.31
CA ASN A 696 -9.68 14.71 -8.18
C ASN A 696 -8.86 14.10 -9.33
N ASN A 697 -8.99 14.65 -10.54
CA ASN A 697 -8.21 14.21 -11.70
C ASN A 697 -6.75 14.66 -11.60
N LEU A 698 -6.49 15.90 -11.15
CA LEU A 698 -5.15 16.43 -10.91
C LEU A 698 -4.42 15.63 -9.84
N ASN A 699 -5.09 15.31 -8.74
CA ASN A 699 -4.57 14.44 -7.68
C ASN A 699 -4.28 13.04 -8.21
N SER A 700 -5.14 12.49 -9.07
CA SER A 700 -4.87 11.18 -9.68
C SER A 700 -3.60 11.18 -10.54
N ILE A 701 -3.33 12.26 -11.29
CA ILE A 701 -2.09 12.45 -12.05
C ILE A 701 -0.91 12.56 -11.07
N PHE A 702 -1.12 13.19 -9.92
CA PHE A 702 -0.08 13.34 -8.91
C PHE A 702 0.41 12.01 -8.39
N TYR A 703 -0.53 11.23 -7.88
CA TYR A 703 -0.23 9.93 -7.31
C TYR A 703 0.25 8.94 -8.37
N GLU A 704 -0.20 9.04 -9.62
CA GLU A 704 0.35 8.24 -10.71
C GLU A 704 1.83 8.55 -10.94
N HIS A 705 2.20 9.83 -11.05
CA HIS A 705 3.60 10.22 -11.25
C HIS A 705 4.47 9.86 -10.04
N LEU A 706 4.00 10.17 -8.83
CA LEU A 706 4.67 9.81 -7.58
C LEU A 706 4.92 8.30 -7.47
N THR A 707 3.93 7.48 -7.86
CA THR A 707 4.06 6.03 -7.87
C THR A 707 5.15 5.59 -8.85
N ARG A 708 5.23 6.19 -10.04
CA ARG A 708 6.27 5.89 -11.03
C ARG A 708 7.66 6.29 -10.55
N SER A 709 7.81 7.50 -9.97
CA SER A 709 9.09 7.95 -9.40
C SER A 709 9.57 7.03 -8.27
N LEU A 710 8.65 6.61 -7.38
CA LEU A 710 8.97 5.65 -6.33
C LEU A 710 9.32 4.26 -6.88
N GLN A 711 8.67 3.80 -7.95
CA GLN A 711 9.06 2.54 -8.61
C GLN A 711 10.49 2.56 -9.13
N GLU A 712 11.00 3.73 -9.53
CA GLU A 712 12.38 3.89 -10.03
C GLU A 712 13.40 4.06 -8.90
N SER A 713 13.09 4.81 -7.83
CA SER A 713 14.08 5.19 -6.80
C SER A 713 14.01 4.39 -5.48
N LEU A 714 12.81 3.96 -5.05
CA LEU A 714 12.55 3.54 -3.67
C LEU A 714 13.47 2.42 -3.18
N CYS A 715 13.71 1.39 -4.01
CA CYS A 715 14.58 0.28 -3.61
C CYS A 715 16.03 0.74 -3.36
N GLY A 716 16.54 1.66 -4.19
CA GLY A 716 17.86 2.26 -3.99
C GLY A 716 17.91 3.12 -2.74
N ASP A 717 16.89 3.96 -2.51
CA ASP A 717 16.81 4.84 -1.34
C ASP A 717 16.74 4.05 -0.02
N LEU A 718 16.04 2.90 -0.01
CA LEU A 718 15.99 1.99 1.13
C LEU A 718 17.35 1.32 1.40
N ILE A 719 18.06 0.85 0.35
CA ILE A 719 19.41 0.28 0.48
C ILE A 719 20.42 1.31 0.99
N LEU A 720 20.25 2.59 0.63
CA LEU A 720 21.07 3.69 1.16
C LEU A 720 20.75 4.02 2.62
N GLY A 721 19.72 3.40 3.21
CA GLY A 721 19.23 3.66 4.55
C GLY A 721 18.58 5.04 4.67
N ARG A 722 18.02 5.58 3.58
CA ARG A 722 17.46 6.93 3.61
C ARG A 722 16.21 7.01 4.48
N TRP A 723 15.39 5.96 4.46
CA TRP A 723 14.16 5.89 5.27
C TRP A 723 14.39 5.36 6.69
N GLY A 724 15.66 5.25 7.12
CA GLY A 724 16.03 4.68 8.42
C GLY A 724 15.93 3.15 8.44
N ASN A 725 15.69 2.58 9.63
CA ASN A 725 15.44 1.15 9.78
C ASN A 725 14.00 0.87 9.34
N TYR A 726 13.83 -0.08 8.43
CA TYR A 726 12.53 -0.45 7.86
C TYR A 726 12.31 -1.97 7.92
N ASN A 727 11.06 -2.37 8.07
CA ASN A 727 10.59 -3.74 8.14
C ASN A 727 9.40 -3.97 7.21
N THR A 728 9.09 -5.24 6.99
CA THR A 728 7.95 -5.68 6.18
C THR A 728 6.66 -5.32 6.92
N GLY A 729 5.77 -4.55 6.29
CA GLY A 729 4.54 -4.04 6.90
C GLY A 729 4.63 -2.60 7.43
N ASP A 730 5.81 -1.96 7.36
CA ASP A 730 5.97 -0.59 7.82
C ASP A 730 5.25 0.41 6.89
N CYS A 731 4.69 1.45 7.52
CA CYS A 731 3.92 2.49 6.87
C CYS A 731 4.61 3.84 7.01
N PHE A 732 4.70 4.59 5.91
CA PHE A 732 5.31 5.91 5.83
C PHE A 732 4.31 6.90 5.27
N ILE A 733 4.32 8.11 5.81
CA ILE A 733 3.54 9.23 5.28
C ILE A 733 4.53 10.20 4.65
N LEU A 734 4.34 10.45 3.35
CA LEU A 734 5.03 11.51 2.63
C LEU A 734 4.11 12.71 2.63
N ALA A 735 4.52 13.76 3.33
CA ALA A 735 3.80 15.02 3.38
C ALA A 735 4.47 16.06 2.47
N SER A 736 3.64 16.79 1.74
CA SER A 736 3.99 17.99 0.97
C SER A 736 3.04 19.12 1.40
N ASP A 737 3.33 20.37 1.04
CA ASP A 737 2.55 21.54 1.45
C ASP A 737 1.05 21.43 1.12
N TYR A 738 0.68 20.67 0.08
CA TYR A 738 -0.71 20.53 -0.39
C TYR A 738 -1.22 19.09 -0.43
N LEU A 739 -0.35 18.08 -0.52
CA LEU A 739 -0.72 16.69 -0.83
C LEU A 739 -0.02 15.72 0.13
N ASN A 740 -0.72 14.67 0.54
CA ASN A 740 -0.21 13.66 1.48
C ASN A 740 -0.36 12.24 0.90
N ALA A 741 0.75 11.51 0.81
CA ALA A 741 0.78 10.14 0.30
C ALA A 741 1.12 9.14 1.41
N PHE A 742 0.31 8.10 1.53
CA PHE A 742 0.58 6.95 2.39
C PHE A 742 1.30 5.87 1.58
N VAL A 743 2.49 5.48 2.01
CA VAL A 743 3.32 4.43 1.40
C VAL A 743 3.48 3.27 2.38
N HIS A 744 3.08 2.08 1.95
CA HIS A 744 3.13 0.86 2.76
C HIS A 744 4.05 -0.17 2.11
N LEU A 745 5.07 -0.62 2.83
CA LEU A 745 6.01 -1.64 2.35
C LEU A 745 5.41 -3.04 2.56
N ILE A 746 5.06 -3.72 1.47
CA ILE A 746 4.50 -5.08 1.53
C ILE A 746 5.61 -6.11 1.52
N GLU A 747 6.43 -6.11 0.47
CA GLU A 747 7.44 -7.16 0.25
C GLU A 747 8.83 -6.53 0.26
N ILE A 748 9.74 -7.08 1.06
CA ILE A 748 11.15 -6.68 1.08
C ILE A 748 11.99 -7.92 0.76
N GLY A 749 12.67 -7.85 -0.38
CA GLY A 749 13.63 -8.85 -0.83
C GLY A 749 15.03 -8.26 -1.00
N ASN A 750 15.95 -9.07 -1.50
CA ASN A 750 17.33 -8.68 -1.77
C ASN A 750 17.40 -7.83 -3.06
N GLY A 751 17.26 -6.51 -2.91
CA GLY A 751 17.20 -5.58 -4.05
C GLY A 751 15.86 -5.60 -4.79
N LEU A 752 14.79 -5.96 -4.07
CA LEU A 752 13.41 -5.94 -4.53
C LEU A 752 12.54 -5.34 -3.43
N VAL A 753 11.63 -4.44 -3.80
CA VAL A 753 10.62 -3.90 -2.87
C VAL A 753 9.28 -3.82 -3.59
N THR A 754 8.24 -4.33 -2.94
CA THR A 754 6.84 -4.16 -3.37
C THR A 754 6.13 -3.27 -2.36
N PHE A 755 5.49 -2.20 -2.83
CA PHE A 755 4.81 -1.24 -1.96
C PHE A 755 3.39 -0.95 -2.46
N GLN A 756 2.57 -0.44 -1.56
CA GLN A 756 1.25 0.14 -1.83
C GLN A 756 1.30 1.65 -1.59
N LEU A 757 0.71 2.42 -2.50
CA LEU A 757 0.57 3.87 -2.35
C LEU A 757 -0.90 4.27 -2.35
N ARG A 758 -1.28 5.17 -1.45
CA ARG A 758 -2.62 5.75 -1.39
C ARG A 758 -2.57 7.23 -1.05
N GLY A 759 -3.28 8.05 -1.81
CA GLY A 759 -3.49 9.46 -1.46
C GLY A 759 -4.43 9.63 -0.28
N LEU A 760 -4.11 10.57 0.62
CA LEU A 760 -4.89 10.89 1.82
C LEU A 760 -5.81 12.10 1.66
N GLU A 761 -6.09 12.50 0.41
CA GLU A 761 -6.88 13.69 0.10
C GLU A 761 -8.35 13.34 -0.13
N PHE A 762 -9.14 13.44 0.94
CA PHE A 762 -10.59 13.53 0.84
C PHE A 762 -11.00 14.89 1.41
N ARG A 763 -11.35 15.84 0.52
CA ARG A 763 -11.96 17.10 0.95
C ARG A 763 -13.31 16.80 1.59
N GLY A 764 -13.52 17.25 2.84
CA GLY A 764 -14.87 17.36 3.41
C GLY A 764 -15.10 16.78 4.82
N THR A 765 -14.10 16.22 5.52
CA THR A 765 -14.27 15.83 6.93
C THR A 765 -13.32 16.57 7.86
N TYR A 766 -13.87 17.21 8.89
CA TYR A 766 -13.11 17.93 9.92
C TYR A 766 -12.04 17.06 10.59
N CYS A 767 -12.33 15.77 10.81
CA CYS A 767 -11.37 14.83 11.37
C CYS A 767 -10.13 14.65 10.48
N GLN A 768 -10.30 14.60 9.15
CA GLN A 768 -9.19 14.43 8.21
C GLN A 768 -8.30 15.66 8.16
N GLN A 769 -8.91 16.86 8.16
CA GLN A 769 -8.15 18.10 8.16
C GLN A 769 -7.31 18.25 9.44
N ARG A 770 -7.86 17.87 10.60
CA ARG A 770 -7.10 17.84 11.85
C ARG A 770 -5.97 16.82 11.86
N GLU A 771 -6.16 15.64 11.25
CA GLU A 771 -5.08 14.66 11.10
C GLU A 771 -3.95 15.21 10.23
N VAL A 772 -4.27 15.89 9.13
CA VAL A 772 -3.28 16.52 8.25
C VAL A 772 -2.54 17.66 8.96
N GLU A 773 -3.26 18.54 9.67
CA GLU A 773 -2.67 19.61 10.49
C GLU A 773 -1.74 19.03 11.57
N ALA A 774 -2.15 17.98 12.29
CA ALA A 774 -1.30 17.32 13.29
C ALA A 774 -0.04 16.64 12.72
N ILE A 775 -0.02 16.29 11.43
CA ILE A 775 1.16 15.73 10.75
C ILE A 775 2.10 16.84 10.23
N THR A 776 1.54 18.01 9.89
CA THR A 776 2.27 19.13 9.26
C THR A 776 2.72 20.20 10.25
N GLU A 777 2.09 20.31 11.42
CA GLU A 777 2.54 21.14 12.54
C GLU A 777 3.91 20.63 13.03
N GLY A 778 4.96 21.41 12.79
CA GLY A 778 6.30 21.13 13.29
C GLY A 778 6.43 21.42 14.78
N ASP A 779 7.51 20.91 15.39
CA ASP A 779 7.90 21.22 16.79
C ASP A 779 8.47 22.66 16.92
N GLU A 780 7.76 23.66 16.43
CA GLU A 780 8.20 25.06 16.48
C GLU A 780 8.07 25.66 17.89
N ASP A 781 7.24 25.07 18.75
CA ASP A 781 7.06 25.47 20.16
C ASP A 781 8.12 24.84 21.08
N ASN A 782 9.39 25.20 20.87
CA ASN A 782 10.51 24.67 21.67
C ASN A 782 10.77 25.48 22.96
N GLU A 783 9.78 26.22 23.46
CA GLU A 783 9.90 27.01 24.68
C GLU A 783 9.27 26.31 25.90
N GLY A 784 10.11 25.82 26.82
CA GLY A 784 9.73 25.58 28.21
C GLY A 784 9.93 24.16 28.75
N CYS A 785 9.57 24.00 30.03
CA CYS A 785 9.46 22.76 30.79
C CYS A 785 8.28 22.93 31.74
N CYS A 786 7.09 22.47 31.35
CA CYS A 786 5.85 22.75 32.08
C CYS A 786 5.67 24.28 32.30
N CYS A 787 5.28 24.72 33.51
CA CYS A 787 5.10 26.13 33.86
C CYS A 787 6.40 26.93 34.00
N CYS A 788 7.57 26.31 33.79
CA CYS A 788 8.88 26.94 33.95
C CYS A 788 9.54 27.10 32.58
N LYS A 789 10.25 28.23 32.36
CA LYS A 789 11.12 28.42 31.20
C LYS A 789 12.60 28.24 31.59
N PRO A 790 13.08 27.03 31.95
CA PRO A 790 14.51 26.81 31.96
C PRO A 790 14.96 26.84 30.50
N GLY A 791 15.84 27.77 30.14
CA GLY A 791 16.47 27.74 28.82
C GLY A 791 17.14 26.38 28.58
N HIS A 792 17.30 25.99 27.32
CA HIS A 792 17.99 24.76 26.92
C HIS A 792 19.38 25.08 26.37
N LEU A 793 20.28 24.10 26.40
CA LEU A 793 21.60 24.20 25.77
C LEU A 793 21.46 24.27 24.24
N PRO A 794 22.37 24.97 23.53
CA PRO A 794 22.35 25.00 22.07
C PRO A 794 22.48 23.58 21.51
N HIS A 795 21.66 23.26 20.50
CA HIS A 795 21.55 21.95 19.85
C HIS A 795 20.88 20.81 20.64
N LEU A 796 20.43 21.06 21.88
CA LEU A 796 19.61 20.12 22.64
C LEU A 796 18.15 20.60 22.64
N LEU A 797 17.22 19.63 22.61
CA LEU A 797 15.80 19.90 22.76
C LEU A 797 15.49 20.34 24.20
N SER A 798 14.45 21.16 24.35
CA SER A 798 13.88 21.43 25.68
C SER A 798 13.33 20.13 26.28
N CYS A 799 13.30 20.04 27.63
CA CYS A 799 12.73 18.87 28.30
C CYS A 799 11.24 18.66 27.92
N ASN A 800 10.50 19.74 27.66
CA ASN A 800 9.12 19.65 27.22
C ASN A 800 9.01 19.07 25.80
N ALA A 801 9.80 19.57 24.85
CA ALA A 801 9.81 19.03 23.49
C ALA A 801 10.26 17.57 23.45
N ALA A 802 11.32 17.22 24.19
CA ALA A 802 11.79 15.83 24.30
C ALA A 802 10.75 14.89 24.95
N PHE A 803 9.93 15.41 25.87
CA PHE A 803 8.83 14.67 26.48
C PHE A 803 7.63 14.52 25.52
N ASN A 804 7.25 15.60 24.83
CA ASN A 804 6.15 15.61 23.86
C ASN A 804 6.43 14.68 22.67
N LEU A 805 7.67 14.68 22.15
CA LEU A 805 8.11 13.78 21.08
C LEU A 805 7.94 12.30 21.41
N ARG A 806 8.06 11.91 22.69
CA ARG A 806 7.83 10.52 23.12
C ARG A 806 6.35 10.15 23.16
N TRP A 807 5.49 11.16 23.18
CA TRP A 807 4.04 11.01 23.24
C TRP A 807 3.36 11.18 21.88
N LEU A 808 4.13 11.35 20.80
CA LEU A 808 3.60 11.35 19.43
C LEU A 808 3.43 9.90 18.92
N THR A 809 2.37 9.68 18.15
CA THR A 809 2.13 8.40 17.44
C THR A 809 3.01 8.25 16.21
N TRP A 810 3.43 9.36 15.61
CA TRP A 810 4.25 9.41 14.40
C TRP A 810 5.64 9.96 14.74
N GLU A 811 6.67 9.33 14.19
CA GLU A 811 8.06 9.80 14.28
C GLU A 811 8.48 10.36 12.92
N ILE A 812 9.04 11.58 12.91
CA ILE A 812 9.62 12.18 11.71
C ILE A 812 10.91 11.45 11.37
N THR A 813 10.88 10.63 10.33
CA THR A 813 12.08 9.90 9.84
C THR A 813 13.05 10.84 9.12
N ARG A 814 12.53 11.72 8.25
CA ARG A 814 13.25 12.78 7.55
C ARG A 814 12.35 13.99 7.31
N THR A 815 12.95 15.17 7.40
CA THR A 815 12.28 16.44 7.05
C THR A 815 12.27 16.72 5.56
N GLN A 816 13.30 16.26 4.83
CA GLN A 816 13.41 16.47 3.39
C GLN A 816 13.71 15.14 2.69
N TYR A 817 12.78 14.74 1.82
CA TYR A 817 12.94 13.60 0.91
C TYR A 817 12.71 14.09 -0.51
N ILE A 818 13.74 13.97 -1.34
CA ILE A 818 13.76 14.51 -2.69
C ILE A 818 13.32 13.40 -3.64
N LEU A 819 12.26 13.66 -4.39
CA LEU A 819 11.74 12.81 -5.44
C LEU A 819 11.59 13.63 -6.70
N GLU A 820 11.74 12.97 -7.85
CA GLU A 820 11.32 13.57 -9.12
C GLU A 820 9.79 13.71 -9.09
N GLY A 821 9.34 14.95 -9.10
CA GLY A 821 7.94 15.32 -9.09
C GLY A 821 7.65 16.34 -10.19
N TYR A 822 6.38 16.66 -10.35
CA TYR A 822 5.95 17.76 -11.21
C TYR A 822 5.32 18.84 -10.35
N SER A 823 5.57 20.08 -10.72
CA SER A 823 4.92 21.24 -10.11
C SER A 823 3.54 21.41 -10.73
N ILE A 824 2.49 21.39 -9.93
CA ILE A 824 1.17 21.85 -10.33
C ILE A 824 1.17 23.36 -10.15
N ILE A 825 1.01 24.09 -11.25
CA ILE A 825 0.75 25.53 -11.19
C ILE A 825 -0.76 25.70 -11.38
N ASP A 826 -1.46 26.07 -10.31
CA ASP A 826 -2.93 26.25 -10.25
C ASP A 826 -3.40 27.53 -10.96
N ASN A 827 -2.86 27.81 -12.15
CA ASN A 827 -3.43 28.83 -13.02
C ASN A 827 -4.61 28.23 -13.78
N ASN A 828 -5.76 28.14 -13.11
CA ASN A 828 -6.97 27.66 -13.76
C ASN A 828 -7.32 28.59 -14.94
N ALA A 829 -7.27 28.05 -16.16
CA ALA A 829 -7.62 28.79 -17.36
C ALA A 829 -9.06 29.33 -17.29
N ALA A 830 -9.96 28.67 -16.56
CA ALA A 830 -11.32 29.14 -16.34
C ALA A 830 -11.36 30.41 -15.47
N THR A 831 -10.56 30.51 -14.40
CA THR A 831 -10.50 31.74 -13.56
C THR A 831 -9.76 32.86 -14.29
N MET A 832 -8.69 32.55 -15.03
CA MET A 832 -8.00 33.54 -15.88
C MET A 832 -8.92 34.07 -16.99
N LEU A 833 -9.71 33.20 -17.64
CA LEU A 833 -10.63 33.60 -18.69
C LEU A 833 -11.98 34.05 -18.14
N GLN A 834 -12.29 34.03 -16.85
CA GLN A 834 -13.55 34.63 -16.36
C GLN A 834 -13.56 36.16 -16.57
N VAL A 835 -12.39 36.79 -16.60
CA VAL A 835 -12.24 38.22 -16.85
C VAL A 835 -12.40 38.51 -18.35
N PHE A 836 -13.41 39.32 -18.70
CA PHE A 836 -13.72 39.67 -20.10
C PHE A 836 -12.52 40.29 -20.84
N ASP A 837 -11.70 41.10 -20.16
CA ASP A 837 -10.52 41.73 -20.76
C ASP A 837 -9.47 40.71 -21.22
N LEU A 838 -9.24 39.65 -20.44
CA LEU A 838 -8.30 38.59 -20.81
C LEU A 838 -8.84 37.75 -21.98
N ARG A 839 -10.15 37.47 -22.02
CA ARG A 839 -10.78 36.82 -23.20
C ARG A 839 -10.61 37.68 -24.45
N ARG A 840 -10.85 38.99 -24.33
CA ARG A 840 -10.70 39.95 -25.42
C ARG A 840 -9.28 39.96 -25.98
N ILE A 841 -8.28 39.98 -25.10
CA ILE A 841 -6.87 39.88 -25.49
C ILE A 841 -6.56 38.55 -26.18
N LEU A 842 -7.06 37.42 -25.65
CA LEU A 842 -6.88 36.10 -26.25
C LEU A 842 -7.47 36.02 -27.66
N ILE A 843 -8.72 36.44 -27.85
CA ILE A 843 -9.39 36.43 -29.17
C ILE A 843 -8.63 37.33 -30.15
N ARG A 844 -8.21 38.52 -29.71
CA ARG A 844 -7.40 39.42 -30.54
C ARG A 844 -6.11 38.77 -31.03
N TYR A 845 -5.36 38.10 -30.15
CA TYR A 845 -4.15 37.38 -30.56
C TYR A 845 -4.46 36.18 -31.45
N TYR A 846 -5.57 35.50 -31.22
CA TYR A 846 -6.01 34.38 -32.05
C TYR A 846 -6.35 34.84 -33.47
N ILE A 847 -7.11 35.94 -33.63
CA ILE A 847 -7.42 36.55 -34.92
C ILE A 847 -6.14 37.03 -35.62
N LYS A 848 -5.24 37.72 -34.90
CA LYS A 848 -3.94 38.13 -35.45
C LYS A 848 -3.10 36.93 -35.92
N SER A 849 -3.16 35.81 -35.19
CA SER A 849 -2.47 34.57 -35.57
C SER A 849 -3.09 33.93 -36.81
N ILE A 850 -4.42 33.85 -36.89
CA ILE A 850 -5.13 33.37 -38.09
C ILE A 850 -4.74 34.22 -39.29
N ILE A 851 -4.76 35.54 -39.17
CA ILE A 851 -4.34 36.47 -40.23
C ILE A 851 -2.91 36.16 -40.66
N TYR A 852 -1.98 36.06 -39.71
CA TYR A 852 -0.56 35.78 -39.99
C TYR A 852 -0.37 34.46 -40.73
N PHE A 853 -0.97 33.36 -40.25
CA PHE A 853 -0.84 32.05 -40.89
C PHE A 853 -1.57 31.97 -42.24
N THR A 854 -2.71 32.65 -42.36
CA THR A 854 -3.46 32.69 -43.63
C THR A 854 -2.66 33.43 -44.69
N VAL A 855 -2.13 34.62 -44.36
CA VAL A 855 -1.30 35.41 -45.27
C VAL A 855 0.00 34.68 -45.61
N SER A 856 0.65 34.02 -44.63
CA SER A 856 1.90 33.28 -44.83
C SER A 856 1.74 31.98 -45.61
N SER A 857 0.52 31.46 -45.76
CA SER A 857 0.26 30.20 -46.47
C SER A 857 0.56 30.32 -47.96
N SER A 858 1.30 29.35 -48.53
CA SER A 858 1.55 29.27 -49.97
C SER A 858 0.26 29.04 -50.77
N LYS A 859 -0.74 28.38 -50.16
CA LYS A 859 -2.01 27.98 -50.81
C LYS A 859 -3.02 29.12 -50.97
N ILE A 860 -2.78 30.29 -50.39
CA ILE A 860 -3.75 31.40 -50.45
C ILE A 860 -3.99 31.88 -51.89
N PHE A 861 -3.00 31.80 -52.79
CA PHE A 861 -3.20 32.15 -54.19
C PHE A 861 -4.11 31.15 -54.91
N ASP A 862 -4.02 29.87 -54.54
CA ASP A 862 -4.89 28.82 -55.07
C ASP A 862 -6.32 29.02 -54.54
N TRP A 863 -6.47 29.35 -53.25
CA TRP A 863 -7.77 29.63 -52.63
C TRP A 863 -8.46 30.87 -53.22
N ILE A 864 -7.71 31.92 -53.54
CA ILE A 864 -8.27 33.13 -54.16
C ILE A 864 -8.73 32.85 -55.59
N LYS A 865 -8.10 31.91 -56.31
CA LYS A 865 -8.47 31.55 -57.69
C LYS A 865 -9.67 30.59 -57.75
N ASP A 866 -9.99 29.91 -56.67
CA ASP A 866 -11.10 28.95 -56.61
C ASP A 866 -12.46 29.68 -56.67
N GLU A 867 -13.23 29.41 -57.72
CA GLU A 867 -14.55 30.02 -57.92
C GLU A 867 -15.55 29.66 -56.81
N SER A 868 -15.40 28.50 -56.17
CA SER A 868 -16.28 28.08 -55.08
C SER A 868 -16.12 28.99 -53.85
N ILE A 869 -14.88 29.35 -53.53
CA ILE A 869 -14.53 30.22 -52.41
C ILE A 869 -14.90 31.68 -52.73
N GLN A 870 -14.66 32.15 -53.96
CA GLN A 870 -15.06 33.51 -54.37
C GLN A 870 -16.58 33.74 -54.26
N LYS A 871 -17.40 32.75 -54.63
CA LYS A 871 -18.86 32.83 -54.49
C LYS A 871 -19.29 32.99 -53.03
N VAL A 872 -18.63 32.28 -52.12
CA VAL A 872 -18.89 32.38 -50.66
C VAL A 872 -18.38 33.71 -50.08
N LEU A 873 -17.26 34.25 -50.58
CA LEU A 873 -16.68 35.51 -50.12
C LEU A 873 -17.36 36.78 -50.67
N GLN A 874 -18.16 36.65 -51.74
CA GLN A 874 -18.80 37.77 -52.42
C GLN A 874 -19.66 38.68 -51.51
N PRO A 875 -20.43 38.17 -50.53
CA PRO A 875 -21.15 39.00 -49.56
C PRO A 875 -20.20 39.83 -48.67
N TYR A 876 -19.11 39.21 -48.21
CA TYR A 876 -18.11 39.83 -47.32
C TYR A 876 -17.27 40.92 -48.01
N ALA A 877 -17.23 40.94 -49.34
CA ALA A 877 -16.60 42.03 -50.08
C ALA A 877 -17.36 43.36 -49.94
N LYS A 878 -18.65 43.34 -49.62
CA LYS A 878 -19.46 44.56 -49.48
C LYS A 878 -19.18 45.23 -48.13
N TRP A 879 -18.90 46.53 -48.15
CA TRP A 879 -18.59 47.33 -46.95
C TRP A 879 -19.72 47.35 -45.90
N HIS A 880 -20.97 47.20 -46.33
CA HIS A 880 -22.17 47.34 -45.48
C HIS A 880 -22.78 45.98 -45.09
N TYR A 881 -22.13 44.87 -45.46
CA TYR A 881 -22.57 43.55 -45.03
C TYR A 881 -22.31 43.39 -43.54
N ILE A 882 -23.33 42.98 -42.80
CA ILE A 882 -23.29 42.77 -41.36
C ILE A 882 -23.37 41.27 -41.14
N GLU A 883 -22.31 40.69 -40.58
CA GLU A 883 -22.34 39.30 -40.14
C GLU A 883 -22.97 39.24 -38.74
N ARG A 884 -24.04 38.45 -38.61
CA ARG A 884 -24.87 38.38 -37.42
C ARG A 884 -24.94 36.94 -36.92
N ASP A 885 -23.83 36.47 -36.40
CA ASP A 885 -23.81 35.23 -35.63
C ASP A 885 -23.82 35.54 -34.14
N LEU A 886 -25.02 35.54 -33.56
CA LEU A 886 -25.25 35.78 -32.13
C LEU A 886 -24.62 34.71 -31.22
N ALA A 887 -24.28 33.53 -31.77
CA ALA A 887 -23.59 32.48 -31.03
C ALA A 887 -22.06 32.66 -31.06
N MET A 888 -21.53 33.40 -32.03
CA MET A 888 -20.09 33.58 -32.24
C MET A 888 -19.57 34.94 -31.75
N PHE A 889 -20.33 36.02 -31.94
CA PHE A 889 -19.88 37.38 -31.66
C PHE A 889 -20.48 37.95 -30.38
N ASN A 890 -19.61 38.54 -29.54
CA ASN A 890 -19.98 39.09 -28.25
C ASN A 890 -19.35 40.47 -28.03
N ILE A 891 -20.19 41.44 -27.64
CA ILE A 891 -19.78 42.81 -27.31
C ILE A 891 -18.68 42.89 -26.24
N ASN A 892 -18.64 41.93 -25.31
CA ASN A 892 -17.67 41.94 -24.23
C ASN A 892 -16.31 41.33 -24.63
N ILE A 893 -16.21 40.67 -25.79
CA ILE A 893 -15.03 39.88 -26.16
C ILE A 893 -14.42 40.33 -27.50
N ASP A 894 -15.24 40.71 -28.48
CA ASP A 894 -14.76 41.09 -29.81
C ASP A 894 -14.50 42.59 -29.92
N GLU A 895 -13.27 42.98 -30.29
CA GLU A 895 -12.87 44.40 -30.44
C GLU A 895 -13.55 45.12 -31.60
N ASP A 896 -13.95 44.37 -32.62
CA ASP A 896 -14.52 44.83 -33.89
C ASP A 896 -16.06 44.69 -33.94
N TYR A 897 -16.68 44.34 -32.81
CA TYR A 897 -18.14 44.29 -32.66
C TYR A 897 -18.76 45.69 -32.64
N VAL A 898 -19.80 45.90 -33.43
CA VAL A 898 -20.53 47.19 -33.46
C VAL A 898 -21.86 47.03 -32.72
N PRO A 899 -22.03 47.63 -31.52
CA PRO A 899 -23.23 47.45 -30.69
C PRO A 899 -24.52 47.83 -31.41
N CYS A 900 -24.50 48.93 -32.18
CA CYS A 900 -25.66 49.44 -32.90
C CYS A 900 -26.13 48.53 -34.04
N LEU A 901 -25.23 47.73 -34.61
CA LEU A 901 -25.51 46.86 -35.76
C LEU A 901 -25.71 45.39 -35.35
N GLN A 902 -25.46 45.08 -34.07
CA GLN A 902 -25.51 43.74 -33.48
C GLN A 902 -24.69 42.71 -34.27
N GLY A 903 -23.47 43.07 -34.67
CA GLY A 903 -22.60 42.22 -35.48
C GLY A 903 -21.29 42.89 -35.87
N ILE A 904 -20.54 42.21 -36.75
CA ILE A 904 -19.26 42.68 -37.29
C ILE A 904 -19.45 43.08 -38.74
N THR A 905 -18.74 44.14 -39.14
CA THR A 905 -18.71 44.62 -40.53
C THR A 905 -17.29 44.57 -41.06
N ARG A 906 -17.13 44.53 -42.39
CA ARG A 906 -15.80 44.67 -43.01
C ARG A 906 -15.10 45.97 -42.56
N ALA A 907 -15.86 47.04 -42.37
CA ALA A 907 -15.36 48.33 -41.90
C ALA A 907 -14.75 48.23 -40.49
N SER A 908 -15.49 47.64 -39.55
CA SER A 908 -15.04 47.49 -38.16
C SER A 908 -13.87 46.52 -38.03
N PHE A 909 -13.88 45.42 -38.79
CA PHE A 909 -12.75 44.49 -38.85
C PHE A 909 -11.48 45.17 -39.38
N CYS A 910 -11.59 45.94 -40.47
CA CYS A 910 -10.46 46.68 -41.01
C CYS A 910 -9.99 47.79 -40.06
N SER A 911 -10.88 48.46 -39.32
CA SER A 911 -10.41 49.48 -38.36
C SER A 911 -9.53 48.92 -37.25
N VAL A 912 -9.69 47.64 -36.89
CA VAL A 912 -8.92 47.00 -35.81
C VAL A 912 -7.70 46.24 -36.33
N TYR A 913 -7.81 45.50 -37.45
CA TYR A 913 -6.79 44.54 -37.88
C TYR A 913 -6.04 44.92 -39.17
N LEU A 914 -6.40 46.01 -39.87
CA LEU A 914 -5.81 46.35 -41.16
C LEU A 914 -4.29 46.58 -41.09
N ASP A 915 -3.81 47.29 -40.07
CA ASP A 915 -2.37 47.55 -39.89
C ASP A 915 -1.57 46.25 -39.75
N TRP A 916 -2.12 45.27 -39.02
CA TRP A 916 -1.52 43.95 -38.86
C TRP A 916 -1.55 43.14 -40.17
N ILE A 917 -2.64 43.21 -40.93
CA ILE A 917 -2.74 42.56 -42.24
C ILE A 917 -1.70 43.12 -43.20
N GLN A 918 -1.54 44.45 -43.24
CA GLN A 918 -0.55 45.10 -44.10
C GLN A 918 0.88 44.74 -43.68
N PHE A 919 1.16 44.67 -42.38
CA PHE A 919 2.44 44.21 -41.86
C PHE A 919 2.73 42.75 -42.30
N CYS A 920 1.78 41.84 -42.10
CA CYS A 920 1.92 40.44 -42.52
C CYS A 920 2.13 40.30 -44.04
N ALA A 921 1.42 41.11 -44.84
CA ALA A 921 1.52 41.09 -46.29
C ALA A 921 2.89 41.58 -46.78
N ARG A 922 3.45 42.64 -46.16
CA ARG A 922 4.80 43.13 -46.50
C ARG A 922 5.88 42.09 -46.19
N LYS A 923 5.81 41.45 -45.02
CA LYS A 923 6.75 40.40 -44.60
C LYS A 923 6.74 39.15 -45.48
N ARG A 924 5.68 38.93 -46.27
CA ARG A 924 5.60 37.83 -47.24
C ARG A 924 6.30 38.15 -48.57
N VAL A 925 6.39 39.44 -48.90
CA VAL A 925 7.00 39.93 -50.15
C VAL A 925 8.52 40.04 -50.00
N GLU A 926 9.00 40.27 -48.78
CA GLU A 926 10.37 39.97 -48.34
C GLU A 926 10.62 38.47 -48.28
#